data_AF-A0A429ZWA3-F1
#
_entry.id   AF-A0A429ZWA3-F1
#
_cell.length_a   1.000
_cell.length_b   1.000
_cell.length_c   1.000
_cell.angle_alpha   90.00
_cell.angle_beta   90.00
_cell.angle_gamma   90.00
#
_symmetry.space_group_name_H-M   'P 1'
#
loop_
_entity.id
_entity.type
_entity.pdbx_description
1 polymer ?
#
loop_
_entity_poly.entity_id
_entity_poly.type
_entity_poly.pdbx_seq_one_letter_code
_entity_poly.pdbx_strand_id
1 'polypeptide(L)'
;MNYRGVFQMDKKQGSKVLIIAASLIIAGCSSQEKATPIKNNTQKVANSEMTQEITTGKYGKYSNKDLTVLTSEEAETKIALKDGKTEVSGSGVTVKENTITITKGGSYEISGKLSDGQLIIATDKTNDDVQILLNGTEIMNSQTSPFFVETADKVIVTLAEGSENTFSDSKNRESTDEKDGTIFSQEDLTFNGDGALKVTGNYQDGIRSKDDLVFVAGNYQVTAANNGLKGSDSVSILAGDYQLNVKNDGIQSSNTKDESLGWIGIDGGTFKIVAEHDGIQAETDLKISQSVLTVTTGGGAKASTKITDEPEAGGMMGGSEGAGMKGQQTDFPGNGQEIPRNPSEEPTTLTENSEEISEAEEEAEKTSDSGKGLKAGEELLIDKGEFTFDTVDDSLHADGNLTINNGEFKIKSGDDGIHANQKTTVNNGTIEISQSYEGIEGAEIVIEDGQISVTSSDDGINAASTTAGNYLLTINGGTIYVNAEGDGVDSNGDINMIGGTLLVDGSTNGGNGALDYDGSFNQTGGTLVAAGSSGMAMATSETSTQGALSLYFDSSQAGNTLFNISDSTGNSLISYQPMKAYQHILVSSPDLTIGGKYQLSTGGKDTGTNNQGLYTGGQYSGDNLLEIELSTVITSISETGEAVSGNQMGGPGGGGPGSFK
;
A
#
# COMPACT_ATOMS: atom_id res chain seq x y z
N MET A 1 71.88 -31.82 -18.53
CA MET A 1 71.55 -32.09 -19.95
C MET A 1 70.50 -33.19 -20.00
N ASN A 2 69.50 -33.03 -20.86
CA ASN A 2 68.66 -34.00 -21.60
C ASN A 2 68.70 -35.50 -21.20
N TYR A 3 67.61 -36.27 -21.27
CA TYR A 3 66.15 -36.03 -21.35
C TYR A 3 65.47 -37.43 -21.29
N ARG A 4 64.15 -37.49 -21.07
CA ARG A 4 63.28 -38.69 -21.19
C ARG A 4 63.52 -39.85 -20.21
N GLY A 5 62.63 -39.95 -19.23
CA GLY A 5 62.34 -41.22 -18.55
C GLY A 5 61.14 -41.94 -19.19
N VAL A 6 61.10 -43.27 -19.04
CA VAL A 6 59.89 -44.10 -19.06
C VAL A 6 60.14 -45.26 -18.09
N PHE A 7 59.30 -45.44 -17.06
CA PHE A 7 59.00 -46.76 -16.49
C PHE A 7 57.65 -46.72 -15.75
N GLN A 8 56.97 -47.88 -15.72
CA GLN A 8 55.55 -48.01 -15.36
C GLN A 8 55.30 -48.29 -13.87
N MET A 9 54.09 -47.91 -13.42
CA MET A 9 53.22 -48.54 -12.40
C MET A 9 53.80 -48.76 -10.98
N ASP A 10 53.10 -48.44 -9.88
CA ASP A 10 51.65 -48.58 -9.61
C ASP A 10 51.26 -47.67 -8.37
N LYS A 11 50.07 -47.62 -7.73
CA LYS A 11 48.83 -48.44 -7.72
C LYS A 11 47.67 -47.60 -7.11
N LYS A 12 46.44 -47.65 -7.68
CA LYS A 12 45.11 -47.40 -7.00
C LYS A 12 44.82 -45.98 -6.43
N GLN A 13 43.58 -45.53 -6.18
CA GLN A 13 42.19 -45.90 -6.58
C GLN A 13 41.26 -44.69 -6.32
N GLY A 14 40.17 -44.53 -7.08
CA GLY A 14 39.09 -43.56 -6.79
C GLY A 14 38.09 -43.40 -7.95
N SER A 15 36.78 -43.52 -7.68
CA SER A 15 35.69 -43.44 -8.68
C SER A 15 35.50 -42.00 -9.20
N LYS A 16 35.14 -41.68 -10.46
CA LYS A 16 34.07 -42.17 -11.37
C LYS A 16 32.62 -41.88 -10.92
N VAL A 17 32.05 -40.80 -11.46
CA VAL A 17 30.68 -40.76 -12.05
C VAL A 17 30.79 -39.99 -13.39
N LEU A 18 29.81 -40.16 -14.28
CA LEU A 18 29.88 -39.93 -15.73
C LEU A 18 28.59 -39.28 -16.23
N ILE A 19 28.66 -38.31 -17.14
CA ILE A 19 27.54 -37.89 -17.99
C ILE A 19 27.98 -37.93 -19.46
N ILE A 20 27.13 -38.50 -20.32
CA ILE A 20 27.35 -38.66 -21.76
C ILE A 20 26.36 -37.75 -22.49
N ALA A 21 26.84 -37.02 -23.50
CA ALA A 21 25.99 -36.35 -24.49
C ALA A 21 25.77 -37.25 -25.72
N ALA A 22 24.58 -37.22 -26.31
CA ALA A 22 24.28 -37.90 -27.57
C ALA A 22 23.32 -37.06 -28.42
N SER A 23 23.72 -36.78 -29.66
CA SER A 23 22.98 -36.00 -30.65
C SER A 23 21.99 -36.89 -31.43
N LEU A 24 20.88 -36.33 -31.92
CA LEU A 24 20.04 -37.01 -32.91
C LEU A 24 19.38 -36.06 -33.92
N ILE A 25 19.12 -36.62 -35.10
CA ILE A 25 18.77 -35.94 -36.35
C ILE A 25 17.24 -35.94 -36.51
N ILE A 26 16.68 -34.83 -37.03
CA ILE A 26 15.24 -34.71 -37.32
C ILE A 26 14.98 -34.93 -38.82
N ALA A 27 14.02 -35.80 -39.13
CA ALA A 27 13.35 -35.90 -40.43
C ALA A 27 11.84 -35.77 -40.18
N GLY A 28 11.13 -34.98 -40.99
CA GLY A 28 9.73 -34.62 -40.72
C GLY A 28 8.71 -35.24 -41.67
N CYS A 29 7.46 -35.36 -41.20
CA CYS A 29 6.26 -35.15 -42.02
C CYS A 29 4.98 -34.93 -41.19
N SER A 30 4.08 -34.14 -41.78
CA SER A 30 2.72 -33.73 -41.38
C SER A 30 1.87 -34.65 -40.48
N SER A 31 1.09 -34.09 -39.54
CA SER A 31 -0.30 -33.61 -39.82
C SER A 31 -1.16 -33.39 -38.55
N GLN A 32 -1.98 -32.33 -38.58
CA GLN A 32 -3.22 -32.06 -37.81
C GLN A 32 -3.19 -31.99 -36.26
N GLU A 33 -3.59 -30.83 -35.75
CA GLU A 33 -3.80 -30.55 -34.33
C GLU A 33 -5.05 -31.23 -33.75
N LYS A 34 -4.93 -31.71 -32.51
CA LYS A 34 -6.03 -31.89 -31.57
C LYS A 34 -5.55 -31.50 -30.18
N ALA A 35 -6.24 -30.56 -29.55
CA ALA A 35 -5.88 -30.05 -28.22
C ALA A 35 -6.25 -31.05 -27.11
N THR A 36 -5.29 -31.37 -26.24
CA THR A 36 -5.51 -31.81 -24.84
C THR A 36 -4.18 -31.70 -24.05
N PRO A 37 -4.23 -31.69 -22.71
CA PRO A 37 -3.93 -30.53 -21.88
C PRO A 37 -2.43 -30.32 -21.62
N ILE A 38 -2.03 -29.05 -21.43
CA ILE A 38 -0.70 -28.69 -20.95
C ILE A 38 -0.57 -29.13 -19.49
N LYS A 39 0.48 -29.90 -19.18
CA LYS A 39 0.88 -30.15 -17.79
C LYS A 39 1.64 -28.93 -17.29
N ASN A 40 1.04 -28.18 -16.36
CA ASN A 40 1.76 -27.13 -15.66
C ASN A 40 2.95 -27.75 -14.91
N ASN A 41 4.15 -27.38 -15.34
CA ASN A 41 5.38 -27.79 -14.69
C ASN A 41 5.63 -26.83 -13.52
N THR A 42 4.94 -27.07 -12.40
CA THR A 42 5.12 -26.29 -11.17
C THR A 42 6.52 -26.48 -10.63
N GLN A 43 7.46 -25.64 -11.06
CA GLN A 43 8.72 -25.46 -10.34
C GLN A 43 8.37 -24.84 -8.99
N LYS A 44 8.36 -25.68 -7.97
CA LYS A 44 8.30 -25.28 -6.57
C LYS A 44 9.60 -24.54 -6.26
N VAL A 45 9.62 -23.23 -6.47
CA VAL A 45 10.65 -22.35 -5.91
C VAL A 45 10.55 -22.52 -4.40
N ALA A 46 11.60 -23.07 -3.80
CA ALA A 46 11.68 -23.17 -2.36
C ALA A 46 12.09 -21.79 -1.84
N ASN A 47 11.12 -20.99 -1.40
CA ASN A 47 11.40 -19.76 -0.66
C ASN A 47 11.97 -20.18 0.71
N SER A 48 13.30 -20.24 0.81
CA SER A 48 14.01 -20.89 1.92
C SER A 48 14.85 -19.92 2.76
N GLU A 49 14.40 -18.66 2.86
CA GLU A 49 15.02 -17.62 3.71
C GLU A 49 13.97 -16.82 4.51
N MET A 50 12.90 -17.48 4.99
CA MET A 50 11.93 -16.87 5.92
C MET A 50 11.58 -17.79 7.11
N THR A 51 12.62 -18.32 7.76
CA THR A 51 12.52 -18.99 9.08
C THR A 51 13.62 -18.49 10.00
N GLN A 52 13.54 -17.22 10.37
CA GLN A 52 14.24 -16.69 11.54
C GLN A 52 13.21 -16.68 12.68
N GLU A 53 13.48 -17.43 13.75
CA GLU A 53 12.59 -17.43 14.92
C GLU A 53 12.51 -16.01 15.52
N ILE A 54 11.33 -15.40 15.46
CA ILE A 54 11.05 -14.09 16.04
C ILE A 54 10.84 -14.29 17.55
N THR A 55 11.92 -14.56 18.28
CA THR A 55 11.83 -14.82 19.73
C THR A 55 11.64 -13.55 20.57
N THR A 56 11.80 -12.38 19.96
CA THR A 56 11.50 -11.06 20.53
C THR A 56 10.98 -10.16 19.42
N GLY A 57 9.78 -9.60 19.59
CA GLY A 57 9.26 -8.59 18.65
C GLY A 57 10.06 -7.28 18.71
N LYS A 58 9.94 -6.49 17.63
CA LYS A 58 10.57 -5.18 17.44
C LYS A 58 9.61 -4.03 17.77
N TYR A 59 8.34 -4.16 17.37
CA TYR A 59 7.33 -3.09 17.48
C TYR A 59 6.19 -3.41 18.44
N GLY A 60 5.70 -4.66 18.48
CA GLY A 60 4.69 -5.05 19.46
C GLY A 60 5.26 -5.16 20.88
N LYS A 61 4.39 -5.09 21.88
CA LYS A 61 4.73 -5.25 23.30
C LYS A 61 4.32 -6.65 23.77
N TYR A 62 5.30 -7.41 24.28
CA TYR A 62 5.08 -8.77 24.77
C TYR A 62 5.79 -8.95 26.11
N SER A 63 5.08 -9.50 27.10
CA SER A 63 5.64 -9.94 28.37
C SER A 63 6.07 -11.40 28.30
N ASN A 64 6.94 -11.83 29.23
CA ASN A 64 7.35 -13.24 29.31
C ASN A 64 6.17 -14.20 29.54
N LYS A 65 5.07 -13.73 30.16
CA LYS A 65 3.86 -14.54 30.36
C LYS A 65 3.16 -14.81 29.02
N ASP A 66 3.13 -13.84 28.12
CA ASP A 66 2.49 -13.95 26.79
C ASP A 66 3.15 -15.02 25.93
N LEU A 67 4.48 -15.15 26.05
CA LEU A 67 5.28 -16.16 25.37
C LEU A 67 5.18 -17.55 26.03
N THR A 68 4.49 -17.70 27.15
CA THR A 68 4.37 -18.97 27.88
C THR A 68 3.13 -19.74 27.42
N VAL A 69 3.33 -20.79 26.62
CA VAL A 69 2.28 -21.69 26.13
C VAL A 69 1.89 -22.67 27.23
N LEU A 70 0.61 -22.68 27.65
CA LEU A 70 0.10 -23.60 28.68
C LEU A 70 -0.14 -25.01 28.10
N THR A 71 0.28 -26.06 28.81
CA THR A 71 -0.01 -27.46 28.43
C THR A 71 -1.17 -28.08 29.23
N SER A 72 -1.72 -29.20 28.73
CA SER A 72 -2.82 -29.92 29.41
C SER A 72 -2.36 -30.49 30.76
N GLU A 73 -1.08 -30.84 30.90
CA GLU A 73 -0.46 -31.31 32.13
C GLU A 73 -0.29 -30.21 33.19
N GLU A 74 -0.17 -28.94 32.77
CA GLU A 74 0.02 -27.77 33.63
C GLU A 74 -1.30 -27.10 34.05
N ALA A 75 -2.41 -27.45 33.40
CA ALA A 75 -3.75 -26.96 33.76
C ALA A 75 -4.22 -27.55 35.11
N GLU A 76 -4.29 -26.71 36.15
CA GLU A 76 -4.71 -27.09 37.49
C GLU A 76 -6.20 -27.46 37.57
N THR A 77 -7.03 -26.83 36.74
CA THR A 77 -8.47 -27.08 36.68
C THR A 77 -8.93 -27.42 35.27
N LYS A 78 -9.61 -28.56 35.10
CA LYS A 78 -10.15 -29.00 33.80
C LYS A 78 -11.66 -28.83 33.76
N ILE A 79 -12.17 -28.20 32.69
CA ILE A 79 -13.58 -27.87 32.45
C ILE A 79 -14.03 -28.60 31.17
N ALA A 80 -14.91 -29.59 31.33
CA ALA A 80 -15.51 -30.31 30.21
C ALA A 80 -16.94 -29.79 29.97
N LEU A 81 -17.08 -28.90 28.99
CA LEU A 81 -18.30 -28.19 28.63
C LEU A 81 -19.36 -29.12 28.04
N LYS A 82 -20.58 -29.01 28.57
CA LYS A 82 -21.75 -29.78 28.11
C LYS A 82 -23.04 -29.15 28.60
N ASP A 83 -24.02 -28.99 27.70
CA ASP A 83 -25.31 -28.36 28.03
C ASP A 83 -25.97 -28.95 29.30
N GLY A 84 -26.16 -28.10 30.31
CA GLY A 84 -26.71 -28.40 31.63
C GLY A 84 -25.91 -29.43 32.45
N LYS A 85 -24.70 -29.80 32.03
CA LYS A 85 -23.91 -30.93 32.54
C LYS A 85 -22.39 -30.70 32.47
N THR A 86 -21.93 -29.45 32.44
CA THR A 86 -20.49 -29.13 32.47
C THR A 86 -19.84 -29.75 33.70
N GLU A 87 -18.77 -30.51 33.50
CA GLU A 87 -18.00 -31.18 34.56
C GLU A 87 -16.73 -30.37 34.85
N VAL A 88 -16.42 -30.15 36.14
CA VAL A 88 -15.23 -29.43 36.59
C VAL A 88 -14.39 -30.32 37.50
N SER A 89 -13.12 -30.47 37.17
CA SER A 89 -12.11 -31.16 37.97
C SER A 89 -11.03 -30.17 38.37
N GLY A 90 -11.17 -29.55 39.55
CA GLY A 90 -10.25 -28.54 40.07
C GLY A 90 -10.96 -27.58 41.04
N SER A 91 -10.58 -26.30 41.04
CA SER A 91 -11.19 -25.26 41.86
C SER A 91 -11.22 -23.90 41.12
N GLY A 92 -11.68 -22.83 41.76
CA GLY A 92 -11.71 -21.49 41.14
C GLY A 92 -12.78 -21.30 40.06
N VAL A 93 -13.68 -22.26 39.85
CA VAL A 93 -14.77 -22.19 38.87
C VAL A 93 -16.12 -22.33 39.56
N THR A 94 -17.10 -21.55 39.11
CA THR A 94 -18.53 -21.77 39.40
C THR A 94 -19.27 -22.07 38.11
N VAL A 95 -20.29 -22.95 38.19
CA VAL A 95 -21.14 -23.32 37.05
C VAL A 95 -22.59 -23.09 37.45
N LYS A 96 -23.28 -22.26 36.69
CA LYS A 96 -24.71 -21.98 36.84
C LYS A 96 -25.39 -22.17 35.49
N GLU A 97 -26.10 -23.28 35.35
CA GLU A 97 -26.70 -23.71 34.08
C GLU A 97 -25.62 -23.82 32.98
N ASN A 98 -25.68 -23.00 31.94
CA ASN A 98 -24.67 -22.92 30.87
C ASN A 98 -23.73 -21.69 31.01
N THR A 99 -23.74 -21.00 32.16
CA THR A 99 -22.74 -19.97 32.49
C THR A 99 -21.63 -20.57 33.36
N ILE A 100 -20.39 -20.49 32.89
CA ILE A 100 -19.18 -20.93 33.56
C ILE A 100 -18.41 -19.66 33.95
N THR A 101 -18.15 -19.45 35.24
CA THR A 101 -17.39 -18.29 35.72
C THR A 101 -16.11 -18.77 36.40
N ILE A 102 -14.96 -18.38 35.87
CA ILE A 102 -13.66 -18.47 36.53
C ILE A 102 -13.56 -17.29 37.50
N THR A 103 -13.39 -17.59 38.80
CA THR A 103 -13.46 -16.63 39.90
C THR A 103 -12.14 -16.49 40.66
N LYS A 104 -11.04 -17.02 40.14
CA LYS A 104 -9.68 -16.96 40.72
C LYS A 104 -8.60 -17.04 39.64
N GLY A 105 -7.46 -16.42 39.88
CA GLY A 105 -6.23 -16.68 39.14
C GLY A 105 -5.83 -18.17 39.17
N GLY A 106 -5.13 -18.61 38.13
CA GLY A 106 -4.70 -20.01 37.94
C GLY A 106 -4.72 -20.47 36.47
N SER A 107 -4.42 -21.76 36.26
CA SER A 107 -4.42 -22.39 34.94
C SER A 107 -5.63 -23.32 34.72
N TYR A 108 -6.28 -23.16 33.57
CA TYR A 108 -7.55 -23.80 33.24
C TYR A 108 -7.47 -24.46 31.86
N GLU A 109 -7.89 -25.71 31.72
CA GLU A 109 -8.13 -26.34 30.41
C GLU A 109 -9.63 -26.41 30.16
N ILE A 110 -10.06 -25.97 28.97
CA ILE A 110 -11.45 -25.97 28.54
C ILE A 110 -11.58 -26.81 27.28
N SER A 111 -12.58 -27.68 27.26
CA SER A 111 -12.88 -28.57 26.13
C SER A 111 -14.38 -28.86 26.05
N GLY A 112 -14.87 -29.29 24.90
CA GLY A 112 -16.28 -29.66 24.71
C GLY A 112 -17.15 -28.50 24.25
N LYS A 113 -18.47 -28.61 24.44
CA LYS A 113 -19.45 -27.73 23.78
C LYS A 113 -20.56 -27.20 24.70
N LEU A 114 -20.91 -25.93 24.52
CA LEU A 114 -22.20 -25.34 24.90
C LEU A 114 -22.93 -24.86 23.65
N SER A 115 -24.20 -25.25 23.49
CA SER A 115 -25.03 -24.81 22.36
C SER A 115 -25.64 -23.41 22.55
N ASP A 116 -25.76 -22.97 23.79
CA ASP A 116 -26.13 -21.62 24.20
C ASP A 116 -25.59 -21.40 25.63
N GLY A 117 -24.50 -20.65 25.79
CA GLY A 117 -23.76 -20.56 27.06
C GLY A 117 -22.68 -19.49 27.06
N GLN A 118 -22.02 -19.31 28.20
CA GLN A 118 -21.04 -18.25 28.38
C GLN A 118 -19.88 -18.69 29.28
N LEU A 119 -18.66 -18.35 28.88
CA LEU A 119 -17.47 -18.33 29.72
C LEU A 119 -17.25 -16.90 30.21
N ILE A 120 -17.15 -16.73 31.53
CA ILE A 120 -16.87 -15.44 32.19
C ILE A 120 -15.58 -15.57 33.00
N ILE A 121 -14.67 -14.60 32.87
CA ILE A 121 -13.49 -14.45 33.73
C ILE A 121 -13.73 -13.25 34.65
N ALA A 122 -13.86 -13.48 35.95
CA ALA A 122 -14.18 -12.47 36.94
C ALA A 122 -13.38 -12.74 38.23
N THR A 123 -12.11 -12.37 38.19
CA THR A 123 -11.12 -12.58 39.28
C THR A 123 -10.73 -11.26 39.93
N ASP A 124 -9.92 -11.30 40.99
CA ASP A 124 -9.37 -10.07 41.58
C ASP A 124 -8.43 -9.38 40.57
N LYS A 125 -8.43 -8.05 40.50
CA LYS A 125 -7.57 -7.25 39.59
C LYS A 125 -6.08 -7.22 39.98
N THR A 126 -5.66 -7.95 41.01
CA THR A 126 -4.29 -7.85 41.53
C THR A 126 -3.73 -9.22 41.90
N ASN A 127 -2.67 -9.65 41.22
CA ASN A 127 -1.96 -10.92 41.36
C ASN A 127 -2.74 -12.17 40.90
N ASP A 128 -3.85 -11.99 40.18
CA ASP A 128 -4.74 -13.07 39.72
C ASP A 128 -4.66 -13.14 38.17
N ASP A 129 -3.53 -13.65 37.68
CA ASP A 129 -3.37 -14.04 36.27
C ASP A 129 -4.28 -15.25 35.95
N VAL A 130 -4.92 -15.26 34.79
CA VAL A 130 -5.72 -16.39 34.31
C VAL A 130 -5.15 -16.93 33.00
N GLN A 131 -4.67 -18.17 33.04
CA GLN A 131 -4.19 -18.88 31.84
C GLN A 131 -5.22 -19.94 31.40
N ILE A 132 -5.61 -19.93 30.13
CA ILE A 132 -6.70 -20.75 29.59
C ILE A 132 -6.20 -21.52 28.39
N LEU A 133 -6.11 -22.85 28.50
CA LEU A 133 -5.88 -23.75 27.38
C LEU A 133 -7.23 -24.12 26.73
N LEU A 134 -7.47 -23.64 25.52
CA LEU A 134 -8.61 -24.04 24.69
C LEU A 134 -8.24 -25.29 23.89
N ASN A 135 -8.88 -26.42 24.22
CA ASN A 135 -8.61 -27.73 23.66
C ASN A 135 -9.89 -28.36 23.07
N GLY A 136 -10.32 -27.86 21.91
CA GLY A 136 -11.56 -28.28 21.26
C GLY A 136 -12.80 -27.72 21.95
N THR A 137 -12.77 -26.41 22.25
CA THR A 137 -13.86 -25.67 22.88
C THR A 137 -14.81 -25.08 21.83
N GLU A 138 -16.11 -25.31 21.98
CA GLU A 138 -17.15 -24.65 21.17
C GLU A 138 -18.20 -23.99 22.08
N ILE A 139 -18.33 -22.66 22.02
CA ILE A 139 -19.34 -21.91 22.77
C ILE A 139 -20.11 -20.97 21.83
N MET A 140 -21.40 -21.22 21.71
CA MET A 140 -22.34 -20.29 21.07
C MET A 140 -23.15 -19.57 22.15
N ASN A 141 -23.59 -18.34 21.90
CA ASN A 141 -24.50 -17.60 22.77
C ASN A 141 -25.52 -16.80 21.98
N SER A 142 -26.80 -16.95 22.30
CA SER A 142 -27.90 -16.28 21.60
C SER A 142 -28.22 -14.87 22.10
N GLN A 143 -27.75 -14.51 23.30
CA GLN A 143 -28.17 -13.32 24.05
C GLN A 143 -27.03 -12.32 24.36
N THR A 144 -25.77 -12.77 24.41
CA THR A 144 -24.61 -11.98 24.82
C THR A 144 -23.31 -12.53 24.22
N SER A 145 -22.16 -12.01 24.64
CA SER A 145 -20.83 -12.49 24.24
C SER A 145 -20.51 -13.87 24.84
N PRO A 146 -20.17 -14.92 24.06
CA PRO A 146 -19.87 -16.26 24.59
C PRO A 146 -18.58 -16.35 25.41
N PHE A 147 -17.61 -15.43 25.24
CA PHE A 147 -16.41 -15.30 26.07
C PHE A 147 -16.30 -13.86 26.56
N PHE A 148 -16.42 -13.66 27.87
CA PHE A 148 -16.35 -12.36 28.52
C PHE A 148 -15.26 -12.33 29.60
N VAL A 149 -14.27 -11.45 29.48
CA VAL A 149 -13.43 -11.06 30.62
C VAL A 149 -14.06 -9.83 31.28
N GLU A 150 -14.61 -10.04 32.47
CA GLU A 150 -15.17 -8.99 33.30
C GLU A 150 -14.06 -8.28 34.08
N THR A 151 -13.21 -9.04 34.78
CA THR A 151 -12.01 -8.55 35.49
C THR A 151 -10.95 -9.64 35.62
N ALA A 152 -9.68 -9.26 35.48
CA ALA A 152 -8.49 -10.04 35.87
C ALA A 152 -7.29 -9.09 36.08
N ASP A 153 -6.14 -9.62 36.53
CA ASP A 153 -4.84 -8.91 36.39
C ASP A 153 -4.34 -9.03 34.94
N LYS A 154 -4.46 -10.24 34.37
CA LYS A 154 -4.22 -10.52 32.94
C LYS A 154 -4.87 -11.83 32.50
N VAL A 155 -5.39 -11.89 31.27
CA VAL A 155 -5.92 -13.13 30.67
C VAL A 155 -5.08 -13.58 29.47
N ILE A 156 -4.62 -14.83 29.50
CA ILE A 156 -3.81 -15.45 28.45
C ILE A 156 -4.50 -16.72 27.95
N VAL A 157 -4.82 -16.76 26.66
CA VAL A 157 -5.55 -17.84 26.01
C VAL A 157 -4.61 -18.63 25.10
N THR A 158 -4.24 -19.83 25.52
CA THR A 158 -3.47 -20.78 24.71
C THR A 158 -4.40 -21.62 23.82
N LEU A 159 -4.14 -21.62 22.53
CA LEU A 159 -4.79 -22.51 21.56
C LEU A 159 -4.01 -23.84 21.50
N ALA A 160 -4.59 -24.93 21.97
CA ALA A 160 -3.90 -26.23 22.03
C ALA A 160 -3.51 -26.73 20.64
N GLU A 161 -2.31 -27.32 20.51
CA GLU A 161 -1.80 -27.86 19.24
C GLU A 161 -2.81 -28.82 18.59
N GLY A 162 -3.12 -28.60 17.32
CA GLY A 162 -4.06 -29.43 16.55
C GLY A 162 -5.54 -29.32 16.97
N SER A 163 -5.90 -28.44 17.91
CA SER A 163 -7.29 -28.15 18.25
C SER A 163 -7.92 -27.11 17.32
N GLU A 164 -9.23 -27.20 17.13
CA GLU A 164 -10.06 -26.12 16.57
C GLU A 164 -11.05 -25.68 17.65
N ASN A 165 -11.06 -24.38 17.94
CA ASN A 165 -11.90 -23.77 18.97
C ASN A 165 -12.84 -22.77 18.29
N THR A 166 -14.12 -22.75 18.65
CA THR A 166 -15.15 -21.95 17.96
C THR A 166 -16.00 -21.13 18.93
N PHE A 167 -16.11 -19.83 18.67
CA PHE A 167 -16.98 -18.91 19.40
C PHE A 167 -17.91 -18.17 18.43
N SER A 168 -19.19 -18.05 18.79
CA SER A 168 -20.18 -17.29 18.01
C SER A 168 -21.19 -16.62 18.92
N ASP A 169 -21.39 -15.32 18.74
CA ASP A 169 -22.56 -14.62 19.29
C ASP A 169 -23.74 -14.65 18.30
N SER A 170 -24.76 -13.83 18.58
CA SER A 170 -26.00 -13.69 17.80
C SER A 170 -26.20 -12.24 17.38
N LYS A 171 -26.78 -12.03 16.19
CA LYS A 171 -27.18 -10.68 15.73
C LYS A 171 -28.29 -10.05 16.58
N ASN A 172 -29.10 -10.86 17.25
CA ASN A 172 -30.28 -10.42 17.99
C ASN A 172 -29.99 -10.20 19.48
N ARG A 173 -28.86 -9.55 19.81
CA ARG A 173 -28.52 -9.16 21.18
C ARG A 173 -29.29 -7.89 21.57
N GLU A 174 -29.62 -7.76 22.85
CA GLU A 174 -30.28 -6.55 23.38
C GLU A 174 -29.30 -5.37 23.32
N SER A 175 -29.75 -4.19 22.89
CA SER A 175 -28.89 -3.01 22.70
C SER A 175 -28.25 -2.47 23.98
N THR A 176 -28.71 -2.93 25.16
CA THR A 176 -28.11 -2.60 26.46
C THR A 176 -26.89 -3.48 26.80
N ASP A 177 -26.49 -4.43 25.95
CA ASP A 177 -25.30 -5.25 26.19
C ASP A 177 -24.05 -4.53 25.66
N GLU A 178 -23.35 -3.84 26.56
CA GLU A 178 -22.14 -3.04 26.31
C GLU A 178 -20.93 -3.84 25.77
N LYS A 179 -21.04 -5.18 25.69
CA LYS A 179 -19.98 -6.10 25.23
C LYS A 179 -19.97 -6.14 23.71
N ASP A 180 -19.20 -5.27 23.09
CA ASP A 180 -19.14 -5.07 21.63
C ASP A 180 -18.32 -6.13 20.85
N GLY A 181 -17.98 -7.28 21.45
CA GLY A 181 -17.31 -8.40 20.77
C GLY A 181 -17.86 -9.80 21.09
N THR A 182 -17.58 -10.79 20.22
CA THR A 182 -17.87 -12.23 20.48
C THR A 182 -16.88 -12.86 21.46
N ILE A 183 -15.62 -12.46 21.39
CA ILE A 183 -14.71 -12.55 22.52
C ILE A 183 -14.49 -11.11 22.97
N PHE A 184 -14.90 -10.77 24.19
CA PHE A 184 -14.85 -9.41 24.69
C PHE A 184 -14.13 -9.34 26.05
N SER A 185 -13.19 -8.41 26.17
CA SER A 185 -12.43 -8.17 27.39
C SER A 185 -12.49 -6.71 27.83
N GLN A 186 -12.67 -6.48 29.12
CA GLN A 186 -12.49 -5.17 29.76
C GLN A 186 -11.04 -4.87 30.16
N GLU A 187 -10.13 -5.85 30.05
CA GLU A 187 -8.72 -5.76 30.43
C GLU A 187 -7.83 -6.33 29.30
N ASP A 188 -6.50 -6.27 29.45
CA ASP A 188 -5.52 -6.97 28.60
C ASP A 188 -5.92 -8.41 28.23
N LEU A 189 -5.93 -8.72 26.93
CA LEU A 189 -6.19 -10.06 26.41
C LEU A 189 -5.06 -10.53 25.50
N THR A 190 -4.49 -11.70 25.81
CA THR A 190 -3.43 -12.33 25.02
C THR A 190 -3.85 -13.67 24.43
N PHE A 191 -3.43 -13.97 23.20
CA PHE A 191 -3.53 -15.30 22.60
C PHE A 191 -2.15 -15.86 22.22
N ASN A 192 -1.93 -17.17 22.46
CA ASN A 192 -0.72 -17.89 22.07
C ASN A 192 -1.01 -19.35 21.71
N GLY A 193 0.03 -20.12 21.36
CA GLY A 193 -0.10 -21.54 20.97
C GLY A 193 -0.50 -21.74 19.50
N ASP A 194 -0.34 -22.97 19.01
CA ASP A 194 -0.40 -23.29 17.57
C ASP A 194 -1.77 -23.82 17.10
N GLY A 195 -2.77 -23.86 17.97
CA GLY A 195 -4.13 -24.27 17.62
C GLY A 195 -4.86 -23.29 16.69
N ALA A 196 -6.10 -23.62 16.36
CA ALA A 196 -7.01 -22.77 15.58
C ALA A 196 -8.12 -22.17 16.46
N LEU A 197 -8.46 -20.91 16.17
CA LEU A 197 -9.57 -20.18 16.75
C LEU A 197 -10.46 -19.60 15.65
N LYS A 198 -11.73 -19.98 15.67
CA LYS A 198 -12.76 -19.50 14.76
C LYS A 198 -13.75 -18.63 15.53
N VAL A 199 -13.95 -17.39 15.07
CA VAL A 199 -14.83 -16.42 15.74
C VAL A 199 -15.86 -15.90 14.74
N THR A 200 -17.14 -15.90 15.13
CA THR A 200 -18.23 -15.36 14.32
C THR A 200 -18.98 -14.28 15.12
N GLY A 201 -18.58 -13.02 14.90
CA GLY A 201 -19.25 -11.82 15.40
C GLY A 201 -20.45 -11.47 14.54
N ASN A 202 -21.65 -11.84 14.98
CA ASN A 202 -22.90 -11.52 14.30
C ASN A 202 -23.51 -10.19 14.80
N TYR A 203 -23.10 -9.72 15.97
CA TYR A 203 -23.55 -8.44 16.55
C TYR A 203 -22.65 -7.27 16.15
N GLN A 204 -21.36 -7.32 16.53
CA GLN A 204 -20.36 -6.29 16.28
C GLN A 204 -18.99 -6.93 16.00
N ASP A 205 -17.99 -6.71 16.87
CA ASP A 205 -16.60 -7.09 16.64
C ASP A 205 -16.38 -8.60 16.85
N GLY A 206 -15.34 -9.15 16.21
CA GLY A 206 -14.92 -10.54 16.41
C GLY A 206 -14.26 -10.75 17.78
N ILE A 207 -13.00 -10.32 17.89
CA ILE A 207 -12.20 -10.37 19.12
C ILE A 207 -11.91 -8.94 19.56
N ARG A 208 -12.24 -8.62 20.81
CA ARG A 208 -12.07 -7.27 21.36
C ARG A 208 -11.48 -7.23 22.77
N SER A 209 -10.51 -6.33 22.95
CA SER A 209 -10.08 -5.79 24.24
C SER A 209 -10.51 -4.32 24.36
N LYS A 210 -10.87 -3.86 25.56
CA LYS A 210 -10.95 -2.42 25.85
C LYS A 210 -9.56 -1.81 26.08
N ASP A 211 -8.56 -2.61 26.45
CA ASP A 211 -7.17 -2.20 26.69
C ASP A 211 -6.27 -2.81 25.60
N ASP A 212 -5.11 -3.41 25.94
CA ASP A 212 -4.20 -4.05 24.98
C ASP A 212 -4.77 -5.38 24.44
N LEU A 213 -4.50 -5.68 23.17
CA LEU A 213 -4.79 -6.97 22.53
C LEU A 213 -3.52 -7.57 21.90
N VAL A 214 -3.10 -8.74 22.38
CA VAL A 214 -1.80 -9.35 22.03
C VAL A 214 -1.99 -10.72 21.37
N PHE A 215 -1.32 -10.94 20.24
CA PHE A 215 -1.25 -12.24 19.57
C PHE A 215 0.21 -12.67 19.40
N VAL A 216 0.56 -13.83 19.96
CA VAL A 216 1.92 -14.38 19.91
C VAL A 216 2.08 -15.42 18.80
N ALA A 217 1.06 -16.25 18.61
CA ALA A 217 0.99 -17.32 17.62
C ALA A 217 -0.47 -17.73 17.40
N GLY A 218 -0.72 -18.70 16.51
CA GLY A 218 -2.04 -19.33 16.30
C GLY A 218 -2.64 -19.09 14.92
N ASN A 219 -3.78 -19.74 14.67
CA ASN A 219 -4.49 -19.69 13.39
C ASN A 219 -5.91 -19.11 13.60
N TYR A 220 -6.18 -17.93 13.09
CA TYR A 220 -7.38 -17.15 13.36
C TYR A 220 -8.29 -17.07 12.14
N GLN A 221 -9.53 -17.53 12.27
CA GLN A 221 -10.58 -17.39 11.25
C GLN A 221 -11.70 -16.54 11.83
N VAL A 222 -11.73 -15.25 11.49
CA VAL A 222 -12.69 -14.29 12.05
C VAL A 222 -13.65 -13.81 10.97
N THR A 223 -14.94 -13.89 11.27
CA THR A 223 -15.99 -13.19 10.50
C THR A 223 -16.74 -12.28 11.45
N ALA A 224 -16.88 -10.99 11.11
CA ALA A 224 -17.47 -9.99 11.99
C ALA A 224 -18.44 -9.06 11.26
N ALA A 225 -19.49 -8.63 11.97
CA ALA A 225 -20.47 -7.63 11.53
C ALA A 225 -19.99 -6.19 11.77
N ASN A 226 -18.86 -6.02 12.46
CA ASN A 226 -18.09 -4.79 12.58
C ASN A 226 -16.59 -5.14 12.37
N ASN A 227 -15.71 -4.88 13.32
CA ASN A 227 -14.25 -5.09 13.17
C ASN A 227 -13.83 -6.55 13.42
N GLY A 228 -12.72 -6.98 12.82
CA GLY A 228 -12.17 -8.32 13.05
C GLY A 228 -11.52 -8.45 14.42
N LEU A 229 -10.41 -7.74 14.60
CA LEU A 229 -9.60 -7.71 15.82
C LEU A 229 -9.51 -6.26 16.32
N LYS A 230 -9.87 -5.99 17.57
CA LYS A 230 -9.84 -4.62 18.12
C LYS A 230 -9.28 -4.56 19.54
N GLY A 231 -8.21 -3.79 19.76
CA GLY A 231 -7.72 -3.45 21.10
C GLY A 231 -7.64 -1.94 21.20
N SER A 232 -8.42 -1.30 22.08
CA SER A 232 -8.51 0.17 22.05
C SER A 232 -7.15 0.83 22.24
N ASP A 233 -6.34 0.32 23.18
CA ASP A 233 -5.07 0.92 23.58
C ASP A 233 -3.89 0.47 22.71
N SER A 234 -3.86 -0.80 22.31
CA SER A 234 -2.97 -1.28 21.25
C SER A 234 -3.37 -2.62 20.64
N VAL A 235 -2.76 -2.95 19.50
CA VAL A 235 -2.68 -4.34 19.00
C VAL A 235 -1.22 -4.73 18.75
N SER A 236 -0.77 -5.83 19.35
CA SER A 236 0.58 -6.39 19.16
C SER A 236 0.53 -7.79 18.55
N ILE A 237 1.22 -8.03 17.42
CA ILE A 237 1.19 -9.31 16.70
C ILE A 237 2.62 -9.81 16.42
N LEU A 238 3.03 -10.89 17.11
CA LEU A 238 4.36 -11.48 16.94
C LEU A 238 4.42 -12.42 15.72
N ALA A 239 3.40 -13.27 15.57
CA ALA A 239 3.25 -14.26 14.51
C ALA A 239 1.80 -14.79 14.46
N GLY A 240 1.47 -15.58 13.44
CA GLY A 240 0.19 -16.27 13.27
C GLY A 240 -0.27 -16.34 11.81
N ASP A 241 -1.38 -17.03 11.56
CA ASP A 241 -2.14 -16.98 10.30
C ASP A 241 -3.51 -16.34 10.58
N TYR A 242 -3.86 -15.28 9.86
CA TYR A 242 -5.05 -14.46 10.10
C TYR A 242 -5.92 -14.41 8.84
N GLN A 243 -7.08 -15.04 8.88
CA GLN A 243 -8.10 -14.99 7.83
C GLN A 243 -9.31 -14.20 8.35
N LEU A 244 -9.40 -12.93 7.95
CA LEU A 244 -10.38 -11.97 8.43
C LEU A 244 -11.36 -11.61 7.29
N ASN A 245 -12.67 -11.70 7.54
CA ASN A 245 -13.74 -11.31 6.60
C ASN A 245 -14.80 -10.49 7.34
N VAL A 246 -14.76 -9.17 7.19
CA VAL A 246 -15.36 -8.22 8.15
C VAL A 246 -16.17 -7.14 7.43
N LYS A 247 -16.98 -6.40 8.20
CA LYS A 247 -17.89 -5.34 7.69
C LYS A 247 -17.47 -3.93 8.07
N ASN A 248 -16.41 -3.82 8.87
CA ASN A 248 -15.70 -2.58 9.15
C ASN A 248 -14.21 -2.90 8.97
N ASP A 249 -13.35 -2.55 9.93
CA ASP A 249 -11.90 -2.70 9.80
C ASP A 249 -11.42 -4.12 10.09
N GLY A 250 -10.37 -4.57 9.39
CA GLY A 250 -9.74 -5.87 9.64
C GLY A 250 -9.12 -5.96 11.03
N ILE A 251 -8.21 -5.03 11.32
CA ILE A 251 -7.52 -4.89 12.61
C ILE A 251 -7.54 -3.41 12.99
N GLN A 252 -7.99 -3.08 14.20
CA GLN A 252 -8.06 -1.70 14.67
C GLN A 252 -7.48 -1.52 16.07
N SER A 253 -6.73 -0.45 16.27
CA SER A 253 -6.55 0.18 17.57
C SER A 253 -7.18 1.57 17.52
N SER A 254 -7.84 2.01 18.60
CA SER A 254 -8.90 3.04 18.51
C SER A 254 -8.89 4.09 19.62
N ASN A 255 -7.79 4.26 20.34
CA ASN A 255 -7.66 5.27 21.39
C ASN A 255 -7.04 6.56 20.82
N THR A 256 -7.88 7.60 20.71
CA THR A 256 -7.52 8.96 20.26
C THR A 256 -7.32 9.94 21.42
N LYS A 257 -7.40 9.48 22.68
CA LYS A 257 -7.40 10.33 23.89
C LYS A 257 -6.02 10.43 24.56
N ASP A 258 -5.13 9.51 24.25
CA ASP A 258 -3.76 9.46 24.74
C ASP A 258 -2.85 9.06 23.56
N GLU A 259 -1.99 9.98 23.13
CA GLU A 259 -1.04 9.83 22.01
C GLU A 259 -0.03 8.69 22.23
N SER A 260 0.09 8.13 23.44
CA SER A 260 0.93 6.96 23.73
C SER A 260 0.23 5.61 23.48
N LEU A 261 -1.04 5.64 23.09
CA LEU A 261 -1.95 4.52 22.83
C LEU A 261 -2.48 4.61 21.38
N GLY A 262 -3.40 3.72 20.98
CA GLY A 262 -3.99 3.72 19.63
C GLY A 262 -3.08 3.13 18.52
N TRP A 263 -1.96 2.51 18.90
CA TRP A 263 -0.92 2.01 17.98
C TRP A 263 -1.05 0.51 17.68
N ILE A 264 -0.51 0.09 16.54
CA ILE A 264 -0.44 -1.31 16.09
C ILE A 264 1.01 -1.69 15.76
N GLY A 265 1.52 -2.74 16.42
CA GLY A 265 2.85 -3.30 16.16
C GLY A 265 2.76 -4.73 15.60
N ILE A 266 3.24 -4.93 14.37
CA ILE A 266 3.25 -6.24 13.70
C ILE A 266 4.70 -6.67 13.47
N ASP A 267 5.12 -7.73 14.14
CA ASP A 267 6.48 -8.26 14.03
C ASP A 267 6.60 -9.45 13.08
N GLY A 268 5.50 -10.13 12.80
CA GLY A 268 5.42 -11.34 11.99
C GLY A 268 3.98 -11.73 11.67
N GLY A 269 3.84 -12.78 10.87
CA GLY A 269 2.54 -13.39 10.55
C GLY A 269 2.17 -13.34 9.07
N THR A 270 1.15 -14.11 8.72
CA THR A 270 0.49 -14.14 7.41
C THR A 270 -0.94 -13.69 7.56
N PHE A 271 -1.38 -12.76 6.72
CA PHE A 271 -2.67 -12.10 6.82
C PHE A 271 -3.40 -12.15 5.49
N LYS A 272 -4.67 -12.54 5.54
CA LYS A 272 -5.63 -12.41 4.46
C LYS A 272 -6.85 -11.67 4.99
N ILE A 273 -6.94 -10.39 4.66
CA ILE A 273 -7.99 -9.48 5.15
C ILE A 273 -8.92 -9.14 4.00
N VAL A 274 -10.21 -9.35 4.21
CA VAL A 274 -11.28 -8.80 3.38
C VAL A 274 -12.15 -7.93 4.28
N ALA A 275 -12.07 -6.62 4.09
CA ALA A 275 -12.79 -5.62 4.85
C ALA A 275 -13.74 -4.83 3.94
N GLU A 276 -14.82 -4.28 4.51
CA GLU A 276 -15.63 -3.27 3.79
C GLU A 276 -15.08 -1.86 4.02
N HIS A 277 -14.40 -1.62 5.15
CA HIS A 277 -13.59 -0.43 5.38
C HIS A 277 -12.08 -0.76 5.36
N ASP A 278 -11.28 -0.30 6.33
CA ASP A 278 -9.83 -0.33 6.26
C ASP A 278 -9.26 -1.74 6.56
N GLY A 279 -8.13 -2.09 5.94
CA GLY A 279 -7.47 -3.37 6.19
C GLY A 279 -6.89 -3.42 7.61
N ILE A 280 -6.10 -2.41 7.96
CA ILE A 280 -5.53 -2.18 9.29
C ILE A 280 -5.54 -0.67 9.57
N GLN A 281 -6.22 -0.24 10.65
CA GLN A 281 -6.25 1.16 11.11
C GLN A 281 -5.63 1.29 12.50
N ALA A 282 -4.59 2.13 12.62
CA ALA A 282 -4.11 2.67 13.88
C ALA A 282 -4.45 4.16 13.97
N GLU A 283 -4.96 4.62 15.12
CA GLU A 283 -5.20 6.06 15.35
C GLU A 283 -3.88 6.84 15.50
N THR A 284 -2.79 6.17 15.85
CA THR A 284 -1.44 6.75 15.94
C THR A 284 -0.48 6.00 15.01
N ASP A 285 0.35 5.12 15.55
CA ASP A 285 1.42 4.42 14.84
C ASP A 285 0.99 3.07 14.28
N LEU A 286 1.33 2.75 13.03
CA LEU A 286 1.29 1.40 12.46
C LEU A 286 2.69 0.98 12.02
N LYS A 287 3.27 -0.01 12.73
CA LYS A 287 4.69 -0.37 12.60
C LYS A 287 4.86 -1.86 12.32
N ILE A 288 5.44 -2.17 11.15
CA ILE A 288 5.56 -3.53 10.60
C ILE A 288 7.04 -3.91 10.45
N SER A 289 7.51 -4.94 11.17
CA SER A 289 8.89 -5.46 11.11
C SER A 289 9.07 -6.44 9.94
N GLN A 290 8.15 -7.39 9.81
CA GLN A 290 8.05 -8.31 8.67
C GLN A 290 6.70 -8.98 8.67
N SER A 291 6.11 -9.22 7.51
CA SER A 291 4.83 -9.94 7.40
C SER A 291 4.53 -10.31 5.95
N VAL A 292 3.53 -11.18 5.75
CA VAL A 292 2.93 -11.46 4.45
C VAL A 292 1.48 -11.01 4.49
N LEU A 293 1.11 -9.96 3.76
CA LEU A 293 -0.24 -9.39 3.74
C LEU A 293 -0.90 -9.55 2.37
N THR A 294 -2.14 -10.03 2.36
CA THR A 294 -3.07 -9.87 1.24
C THR A 294 -4.31 -9.17 1.76
N VAL A 295 -4.56 -7.94 1.30
CA VAL A 295 -5.64 -7.08 1.79
C VAL A 295 -6.55 -6.68 0.64
N THR A 296 -7.86 -6.80 0.86
CA THR A 296 -8.90 -6.30 -0.04
C THR A 296 -9.92 -5.49 0.76
N THR A 297 -10.16 -4.24 0.37
CA THR A 297 -11.02 -3.29 1.08
C THR A 297 -12.08 -2.71 0.14
N GLY A 298 -13.30 -2.49 0.65
CA GLY A 298 -14.41 -1.87 -0.10
C GLY A 298 -14.81 -2.51 -1.44
N GLY A 299 -14.33 -3.73 -1.74
CA GLY A 299 -14.53 -4.41 -3.03
C GLY A 299 -13.36 -4.34 -4.02
N GLY A 300 -12.30 -3.61 -3.68
CA GLY A 300 -11.06 -3.43 -4.44
C GLY A 300 -11.06 -2.24 -5.39
N ALA A 301 -9.95 -2.01 -6.08
CA ALA A 301 -9.70 -0.80 -6.90
C ALA A 301 -10.81 -0.50 -7.91
N LYS A 302 -11.33 -1.56 -8.55
CA LYS A 302 -12.46 -1.53 -9.49
C LYS A 302 -13.79 -1.01 -8.93
N ALA A 303 -13.91 -0.87 -7.61
CA ALA A 303 -15.10 -0.35 -6.93
C ALA A 303 -15.02 1.18 -6.73
N SER A 304 -13.85 1.78 -6.96
CA SER A 304 -13.66 3.23 -6.87
C SER A 304 -14.42 3.98 -7.96
N THR A 305 -14.73 5.24 -7.67
CA THR A 305 -15.25 6.21 -8.65
C THR A 305 -14.19 7.19 -9.14
N LYS A 306 -12.96 7.15 -8.60
CA LYS A 306 -11.84 8.01 -9.03
C LYS A 306 -11.17 7.47 -10.30
N ILE A 307 -10.96 6.16 -10.38
CA ILE A 307 -10.39 5.49 -11.56
C ILE A 307 -11.50 5.03 -12.49
N THR A 308 -11.44 5.42 -13.77
CA THR A 308 -12.37 4.95 -14.80
C THR A 308 -11.66 4.10 -15.85
N ASP A 309 -12.03 2.81 -15.94
CA ASP A 309 -11.45 1.79 -16.84
C ASP A 309 -11.69 2.02 -18.37
N GLU A 310 -12.31 3.14 -18.77
CA GLU A 310 -12.60 3.47 -20.17
C GLU A 310 -12.17 4.91 -20.47
N PRO A 311 -11.38 5.16 -21.53
CA PRO A 311 -11.23 6.50 -22.05
C PRO A 311 -12.55 6.90 -22.69
N GLU A 312 -13.36 7.72 -22.01
CA GLU A 312 -14.56 8.26 -22.62
C GLU A 312 -14.18 9.02 -23.90
N ALA A 313 -14.53 8.42 -25.05
CA ALA A 313 -14.51 9.06 -26.35
C ALA A 313 -15.64 10.11 -26.46
N GLY A 314 -15.74 10.99 -25.45
CA GLY A 314 -16.69 12.07 -25.29
C GLY A 314 -16.22 13.35 -25.99
N GLY A 315 -16.11 13.30 -27.31
CA GLY A 315 -15.69 14.46 -28.11
C GLY A 315 -16.67 15.63 -28.00
N MET A 316 -16.38 16.59 -27.13
CA MET A 316 -17.13 17.85 -27.00
C MET A 316 -16.68 18.88 -28.06
N MET A 317 -16.83 18.52 -29.33
CA MET A 317 -16.64 19.45 -30.45
C MET A 317 -17.66 20.60 -30.36
N GLY A 318 -17.16 21.83 -30.49
CA GLY A 318 -17.92 23.04 -30.15
C GLY A 318 -19.09 23.39 -31.08
N GLY A 319 -19.94 24.29 -30.60
CA GLY A 319 -21.13 24.78 -31.30
C GLY A 319 -21.41 26.26 -31.04
N SER A 320 -20.46 27.15 -31.33
CA SER A 320 -20.70 28.59 -31.38
C SER A 320 -21.05 29.02 -32.81
N GLU A 321 -22.31 28.86 -33.20
CA GLU A 321 -22.91 29.58 -34.34
C GLU A 321 -24.05 30.49 -33.84
N GLY A 322 -24.06 31.73 -34.33
CA GLY A 322 -24.98 32.77 -33.86
C GLY A 322 -26.27 32.92 -34.69
N ALA A 323 -26.91 34.08 -34.49
CA ALA A 323 -28.02 34.63 -35.29
C ALA A 323 -29.46 34.12 -35.06
N GLY A 324 -29.98 34.37 -33.84
CA GLY A 324 -30.90 35.50 -33.64
C GLY A 324 -32.42 35.32 -33.82
N MET A 325 -33.18 36.08 -33.03
CA MET A 325 -34.54 36.53 -33.37
C MET A 325 -34.80 37.97 -32.90
N LYS A 326 -35.69 38.66 -33.62
CA LYS A 326 -35.91 40.12 -33.52
C LYS A 326 -36.85 40.48 -32.38
N GLY A 327 -36.55 41.60 -31.73
CA GLY A 327 -37.28 42.11 -30.57
C GLY A 327 -38.67 42.69 -30.82
N GLN A 328 -39.22 43.22 -29.73
CA GLN A 328 -40.31 44.19 -29.73
C GLN A 328 -40.08 45.22 -28.62
N GLN A 329 -40.18 46.50 -28.96
CA GLN A 329 -40.06 47.64 -28.06
C GLN A 329 -41.45 48.13 -27.68
N THR A 330 -41.68 48.40 -26.38
CA THR A 330 -42.74 49.30 -25.90
C THR A 330 -42.29 50.08 -24.67
N ASP A 331 -41.86 51.33 -24.88
CA ASP A 331 -42.25 52.57 -24.18
C ASP A 331 -43.24 52.45 -22.98
N PHE A 332 -43.21 53.18 -21.85
CA PHE A 332 -42.58 54.44 -21.38
C PHE A 332 -42.43 54.37 -19.80
N PRO A 333 -42.25 55.46 -19.02
CA PRO A 333 -41.03 56.25 -18.80
C PRO A 333 -40.60 56.27 -17.29
N GLY A 334 -39.43 56.84 -16.97
CA GLY A 334 -38.88 56.84 -15.59
C GLY A 334 -39.13 58.10 -14.74
N ASN A 335 -38.77 58.01 -13.45
CA ASN A 335 -38.20 59.07 -12.58
C ASN A 335 -37.98 58.51 -11.16
N GLY A 336 -36.85 58.81 -10.48
CA GLY A 336 -36.67 58.40 -9.07
C GLY A 336 -35.25 58.39 -8.47
N GLN A 337 -34.59 59.55 -8.42
CA GLN A 337 -33.56 59.99 -7.43
C GLN A 337 -32.67 58.94 -6.67
N GLU A 338 -31.44 58.77 -7.16
CA GLU A 338 -30.16 59.12 -6.51
C GLU A 338 -29.94 59.12 -4.97
N ILE A 339 -28.88 58.38 -4.54
CA ILE A 339 -27.91 58.52 -3.40
C ILE A 339 -28.40 58.55 -1.91
N PRO A 340 -27.55 58.26 -0.87
CA PRO A 340 -26.18 57.67 -0.86
C PRO A 340 -25.89 56.55 0.21
N ARG A 341 -24.64 56.07 0.18
CA ARG A 341 -23.87 55.29 1.21
C ARG A 341 -23.84 56.03 2.57
N ASN A 342 -23.45 55.52 3.76
CA ASN A 342 -22.49 54.48 4.19
C ASN A 342 -22.75 54.09 5.70
N PRO A 343 -21.80 53.59 6.54
CA PRO A 343 -21.72 52.20 7.04
C PRO A 343 -21.95 52.01 8.58
N SER A 344 -21.67 50.77 9.03
CA SER A 344 -21.17 50.34 10.37
C SER A 344 -22.03 50.53 11.62
N GLU A 345 -22.24 49.43 12.36
CA GLU A 345 -21.88 49.31 13.79
C GLU A 345 -21.80 47.84 14.24
N GLU A 346 -20.93 47.57 15.22
CA GLU A 346 -20.60 46.26 15.82
C GLU A 346 -21.59 45.86 16.95
N PRO A 347 -21.57 44.61 17.48
CA PRO A 347 -22.72 44.03 18.17
C PRO A 347 -22.85 44.43 19.64
N THR A 348 -24.05 44.22 20.21
CA THR A 348 -24.30 44.30 21.66
C THR A 348 -24.90 43.00 22.20
N THR A 349 -24.41 42.62 23.38
CA THR A 349 -24.72 41.39 24.12
C THR A 349 -26.04 41.46 24.86
N LEU A 350 -26.77 40.33 24.98
CA LEU A 350 -27.70 40.06 26.09
C LEU A 350 -27.73 38.55 26.43
N THR A 351 -28.21 38.26 27.64
CA THR A 351 -27.84 37.07 28.45
C THR A 351 -28.97 36.10 28.76
N GLU A 352 -28.58 34.82 28.88
CA GLU A 352 -29.09 33.75 29.80
C GLU A 352 -30.51 33.15 29.71
N ASN A 353 -30.50 31.81 29.79
CA ASN A 353 -31.47 30.87 30.37
C ASN A 353 -32.84 30.61 29.71
N SER A 354 -32.99 29.39 29.17
CA SER A 354 -33.88 28.38 29.79
C SER A 354 -33.40 26.96 29.46
N GLU A 355 -33.62 26.02 30.36
CA GLU A 355 -33.38 24.58 30.14
C GLU A 355 -34.51 23.98 29.29
N GLU A 356 -34.19 23.30 28.20
CA GLU A 356 -35.00 22.18 27.69
C GLU A 356 -34.09 20.98 27.45
N ILE A 357 -34.49 19.83 28.00
CA ILE A 357 -33.84 18.54 27.79
C ILE A 357 -34.46 17.95 26.53
N SER A 358 -33.76 18.00 25.40
CA SER A 358 -34.08 17.19 24.23
C SER A 358 -33.14 16.00 24.16
N GLU A 359 -33.71 14.80 24.07
CA GLU A 359 -33.00 13.55 23.78
C GLU A 359 -32.28 13.72 22.43
N ALA A 360 -30.95 13.81 22.48
CA ALA A 360 -30.13 13.67 21.30
C ALA A 360 -30.02 12.16 21.02
N GLU A 361 -30.74 11.69 20.02
CA GLU A 361 -30.33 10.49 19.30
C GLU A 361 -28.92 10.78 18.77
N GLU A 362 -27.93 9.98 19.17
CA GLU A 362 -26.64 9.96 18.47
C GLU A 362 -26.92 9.51 17.04
N GLU A 363 -27.02 10.48 16.11
CA GLU A 363 -26.81 10.18 14.70
C GLU A 363 -25.44 9.51 14.62
N ALA A 364 -25.44 8.23 14.27
CA ALA A 364 -24.20 7.52 13.99
C ALA A 364 -23.44 8.35 12.96
N GLU A 365 -22.28 8.89 13.36
CA GLU A 365 -21.42 9.62 12.46
C GLU A 365 -21.22 8.75 11.23
N LYS A 366 -21.62 9.28 10.08
CA LYS A 366 -21.22 8.69 8.82
C LYS A 366 -19.74 9.03 8.67
N THR A 367 -18.90 8.24 9.32
CA THR A 367 -17.47 8.13 9.01
C THR A 367 -17.39 8.10 7.49
N SER A 368 -16.54 8.92 6.88
CA SER A 368 -16.24 8.78 5.46
C SER A 368 -15.93 7.31 5.20
N ASP A 369 -16.52 6.73 4.16
CA ASP A 369 -16.44 5.30 3.87
C ASP A 369 -14.99 4.95 3.44
N SER A 370 -14.07 4.93 4.42
CA SER A 370 -12.62 4.75 4.31
C SER A 370 -12.35 3.32 3.88
N GLY A 371 -11.54 3.12 2.85
CA GLY A 371 -11.32 1.81 2.27
C GLY A 371 -9.84 1.50 2.08
N LYS A 372 -9.00 1.96 3.00
CA LYS A 372 -7.55 2.02 2.88
C LYS A 372 -6.89 0.71 3.28
N GLY A 373 -5.82 0.31 2.59
CA GLY A 373 -5.14 -0.95 2.84
C GLY A 373 -4.48 -0.99 4.23
N LEU A 374 -3.56 -0.06 4.47
CA LEU A 374 -2.96 0.24 5.77
C LEU A 374 -3.13 1.74 6.06
N LYS A 375 -3.52 2.09 7.29
CA LYS A 375 -3.78 3.47 7.70
C LYS A 375 -3.21 3.76 9.09
N ALA A 376 -2.52 4.88 9.23
CA ALA A 376 -1.94 5.39 10.47
C ALA A 376 -2.25 6.88 10.64
N GLY A 377 -2.65 7.31 11.84
CA GLY A 377 -2.82 8.73 12.17
C GLY A 377 -1.50 9.51 12.33
N GLU A 378 -0.38 8.82 12.59
CA GLU A 378 0.94 9.44 12.78
C GLU A 378 2.03 8.83 11.89
N GLU A 379 2.58 7.66 12.22
CA GLU A 379 3.66 7.02 11.46
C GLU A 379 3.24 5.64 10.91
N LEU A 380 3.29 5.49 9.58
CA LEU A 380 3.27 4.19 8.91
C LEU A 380 4.71 3.78 8.58
N LEU A 381 5.26 2.81 9.31
CA LEU A 381 6.64 2.32 9.12
C LEU A 381 6.66 0.83 8.75
N ILE A 382 7.21 0.51 7.58
CA ILE A 382 7.33 -0.85 7.07
C ILE A 382 8.82 -1.20 6.86
N ASP A 383 9.33 -2.15 7.62
CA ASP A 383 10.72 -2.62 7.49
C ASP A 383 10.95 -3.47 6.24
N LYS A 384 10.08 -4.47 6.02
CA LYS A 384 10.09 -5.44 4.92
C LYS A 384 8.82 -6.30 4.96
N GLY A 385 8.61 -7.12 3.93
CA GLY A 385 7.52 -8.10 3.86
C GLY A 385 7.16 -8.43 2.41
N GLU A 386 6.10 -9.22 2.24
CA GLU A 386 5.42 -9.44 0.96
C GLU A 386 3.99 -8.90 1.09
N PHE A 387 3.64 -7.87 0.32
CA PHE A 387 2.38 -7.15 0.44
C PHE A 387 1.61 -7.17 -0.89
N THR A 388 0.33 -7.52 -0.84
CA THR A 388 -0.59 -7.47 -1.98
C THR A 388 -1.86 -6.73 -1.58
N PHE A 389 -2.15 -5.64 -2.28
CA PHE A 389 -3.29 -4.76 -2.03
C PHE A 389 -4.22 -4.69 -3.26
N ASP A 390 -5.52 -4.81 -3.01
CA ASP A 390 -6.60 -4.50 -3.96
C ASP A 390 -7.63 -3.67 -3.19
N THR A 391 -7.45 -2.35 -3.16
CA THR A 391 -8.13 -1.43 -2.23
C THR A 391 -9.01 -0.43 -2.98
N VAL A 392 -10.18 -0.07 -2.45
CA VAL A 392 -11.08 0.91 -3.09
C VAL A 392 -10.60 2.36 -2.93
N ASP A 393 -9.77 2.58 -1.92
CA ASP A 393 -9.14 3.82 -1.48
C ASP A 393 -7.63 3.51 -1.32
N ASP A 394 -6.82 4.40 -0.76
CA ASP A 394 -5.35 4.30 -0.73
C ASP A 394 -4.83 2.93 -0.26
N SER A 395 -3.84 2.37 -0.96
CA SER A 395 -3.26 1.09 -0.51
C SER A 395 -2.39 1.24 0.75
N LEU A 396 -1.64 2.33 0.86
CA LEU A 396 -0.86 2.70 2.05
C LEU A 396 -1.08 4.18 2.35
N HIS A 397 -1.57 4.52 3.54
CA HIS A 397 -1.90 5.89 3.94
C HIS A 397 -1.35 6.25 5.32
N ALA A 398 -0.83 7.47 5.48
CA ALA A 398 -0.50 8.04 6.78
C ALA A 398 -0.90 9.53 6.86
N ASP A 399 -1.62 9.90 7.93
CA ASP A 399 -1.92 11.31 8.20
C ASP A 399 -0.68 12.13 8.61
N GLY A 400 0.41 11.44 8.97
CA GLY A 400 1.73 12.01 9.18
C GLY A 400 2.75 11.54 8.14
N ASN A 401 3.63 10.63 8.54
CA ASN A 401 4.77 10.17 7.75
C ASN A 401 4.64 8.69 7.37
N LEU A 402 5.07 8.35 6.16
CA LEU A 402 5.13 6.99 5.65
C LEU A 402 6.58 6.63 5.28
N THR A 403 7.09 5.52 5.80
CA THR A 403 8.44 5.04 5.48
C THR A 403 8.43 3.55 5.12
N ILE A 404 8.93 3.23 3.92
CA ILE A 404 9.20 1.87 3.45
C ILE A 404 10.71 1.66 3.44
N ASN A 405 11.21 0.78 4.31
CA ASN A 405 12.63 0.42 4.35
C ASN A 405 13.01 -0.62 3.29
N ASN A 406 12.11 -1.58 3.02
CA ASN A 406 12.25 -2.65 2.05
C ASN A 406 10.91 -3.39 1.86
N GLY A 407 10.88 -4.42 1.01
CA GLY A 407 9.74 -5.33 0.81
C GLY A 407 9.41 -5.57 -0.66
N GLU A 408 8.50 -6.49 -0.93
CA GLU A 408 7.85 -6.67 -2.23
C GLU A 408 6.38 -6.24 -2.12
N PHE A 409 5.96 -5.25 -2.91
CA PHE A 409 4.63 -4.67 -2.88
C PHE A 409 3.97 -4.81 -4.25
N LYS A 410 2.76 -5.38 -4.29
CA LYS A 410 1.88 -5.38 -5.47
C LYS A 410 0.61 -4.64 -5.13
N ILE A 411 0.43 -3.49 -5.75
CA ILE A 411 -0.60 -2.51 -5.40
C ILE A 411 -1.57 -2.37 -6.57
N LYS A 412 -2.86 -2.42 -6.22
CA LYS A 412 -3.98 -1.90 -6.97
C LYS A 412 -4.79 -1.04 -6.02
N SER A 413 -4.66 0.26 -6.16
CA SER A 413 -5.48 1.21 -5.43
C SER A 413 -6.61 1.71 -6.31
N GLY A 414 -7.73 2.04 -5.67
CA GLY A 414 -8.84 2.78 -6.26
C GLY A 414 -8.68 4.30 -6.07
N ASP A 415 -7.76 4.69 -5.19
CA ASP A 415 -7.26 6.04 -4.99
C ASP A 415 -5.73 5.96 -5.11
N ASP A 416 -4.94 6.43 -4.16
CA ASP A 416 -3.49 6.53 -4.35
C ASP A 416 -2.75 5.22 -4.04
N GLY A 417 -1.64 4.98 -4.75
CA GLY A 417 -0.80 3.82 -4.46
C GLY A 417 -0.18 3.89 -3.08
N ILE A 418 0.41 5.04 -2.76
CA ILE A 418 1.12 5.35 -1.50
C ILE A 418 0.93 6.83 -1.21
N HIS A 419 0.33 7.18 -0.07
CA HIS A 419 0.02 8.57 0.32
C HIS A 419 0.52 8.85 1.75
N ALA A 420 1.18 9.98 1.96
CA ALA A 420 1.36 10.56 3.30
C ALA A 420 1.14 12.08 3.28
N ASN A 421 0.28 12.61 4.16
CA ASN A 421 -0.03 14.05 4.19
C ASN A 421 1.24 14.91 4.40
N GLN A 422 2.28 14.38 5.05
CA GLN A 422 3.57 15.05 5.24
C GLN A 422 4.66 14.43 4.37
N LYS A 423 5.28 13.32 4.79
CA LYS A 423 6.47 12.77 4.11
C LYS A 423 6.34 11.30 3.75
N THR A 424 6.55 11.01 2.47
CA THR A 424 6.68 9.64 1.93
C THR A 424 8.15 9.33 1.67
N THR A 425 8.70 8.32 2.34
CA THR A 425 10.11 7.89 2.19
C THR A 425 10.20 6.43 1.74
N VAL A 426 10.88 6.18 0.61
CA VAL A 426 11.21 4.83 0.14
C VAL A 426 12.73 4.65 0.21
N ASN A 427 13.20 3.89 1.20
CA ASN A 427 14.62 3.62 1.36
C ASN A 427 15.11 2.47 0.45
N ASN A 428 14.26 1.48 0.20
CA ASN A 428 14.47 0.37 -0.73
C ASN A 428 13.15 -0.41 -0.94
N GLY A 429 13.15 -1.37 -1.86
CA GLY A 429 12.07 -2.32 -2.07
C GLY A 429 11.87 -2.68 -3.54
N THR A 430 10.90 -3.55 -3.81
CA THR A 430 10.30 -3.73 -5.14
C THR A 430 8.83 -3.36 -5.04
N ILE A 431 8.43 -2.25 -5.68
CA ILE A 431 7.09 -1.67 -5.58
C ILE A 431 6.46 -1.66 -6.97
N GLU A 432 5.39 -2.42 -7.15
CA GLU A 432 4.59 -2.50 -8.38
C GLU A 432 3.20 -1.90 -8.11
N ILE A 433 3.02 -0.61 -8.38
CA ILE A 433 1.69 0.05 -8.43
C ILE A 433 1.18 -0.16 -9.85
N SER A 434 0.31 -1.16 -10.00
CA SER A 434 -0.22 -1.59 -11.31
C SER A 434 -1.50 -0.85 -11.73
N GLN A 435 -2.11 -0.11 -10.80
CA GLN A 435 -3.30 0.72 -10.96
C GLN A 435 -3.44 1.62 -9.72
N SER A 436 -3.67 2.91 -9.93
CA SER A 436 -4.04 3.90 -8.89
C SER A 436 -4.62 5.17 -9.55
N TYR A 437 -5.19 6.08 -8.76
CA TYR A 437 -5.51 7.44 -9.17
C TYR A 437 -4.20 8.22 -9.33
N GLU A 438 -3.51 8.55 -8.22
CA GLU A 438 -2.11 8.94 -8.24
C GLU A 438 -1.18 7.79 -7.78
N GLY A 439 0.09 7.80 -8.20
CA GLY A 439 1.04 6.74 -7.85
C GLY A 439 1.58 6.84 -6.42
N ILE A 440 2.37 7.90 -6.18
CA ILE A 440 3.02 8.17 -4.90
C ILE A 440 2.81 9.66 -4.58
N GLU A 441 2.07 9.97 -3.51
CA GLU A 441 1.81 11.33 -3.03
C GLU A 441 2.52 11.62 -1.69
N GLY A 442 2.88 12.89 -1.50
CA GLY A 442 3.10 13.51 -0.20
C GLY A 442 3.80 14.87 -0.33
N ALA A 443 3.70 15.72 0.70
CA ALA A 443 4.29 17.06 0.65
C ALA A 443 5.82 17.01 0.45
N GLU A 444 6.50 16.06 1.08
CA GLU A 444 7.89 15.70 0.77
C GLU A 444 7.97 14.23 0.35
N ILE A 445 8.54 13.95 -0.83
CA ILE A 445 8.81 12.59 -1.31
C ILE A 445 10.32 12.38 -1.38
N VAL A 446 10.83 11.32 -0.75
CA VAL A 446 12.25 10.92 -0.80
C VAL A 446 12.39 9.46 -1.22
N ILE A 447 13.08 9.24 -2.34
CA ILE A 447 13.42 7.90 -2.84
C ILE A 447 14.94 7.72 -2.74
N GLU A 448 15.39 6.92 -1.78
CA GLU A 448 16.82 6.62 -1.60
C GLU A 448 17.30 5.52 -2.56
N ASP A 449 16.53 4.43 -2.69
CA ASP A 449 16.82 3.31 -3.58
C ASP A 449 15.57 2.45 -3.84
N GLY A 450 15.68 1.44 -4.70
CA GLY A 450 14.63 0.44 -4.95
C GLY A 450 14.31 0.21 -6.43
N GLN A 451 13.36 -0.68 -6.70
CA GLN A 451 12.75 -0.89 -8.01
C GLN A 451 11.27 -0.50 -7.93
N ILE A 452 10.89 0.61 -8.55
CA ILE A 452 9.55 1.19 -8.45
C ILE A 452 8.92 1.24 -9.84
N SER A 453 7.70 0.74 -9.98
CA SER A 453 6.90 0.76 -11.20
C SER A 453 5.53 1.34 -10.87
N VAL A 454 5.14 2.39 -11.57
CA VAL A 454 3.84 3.08 -11.38
C VAL A 454 3.04 3.06 -12.67
N THR A 455 1.74 2.79 -12.55
CA THR A 455 0.73 3.06 -13.58
C THR A 455 -0.49 3.69 -12.92
N SER A 456 -0.75 4.95 -13.26
CA SER A 456 -1.72 5.85 -12.64
C SER A 456 -2.67 6.46 -13.67
N SER A 457 -3.92 6.73 -13.28
CA SER A 457 -4.91 7.40 -14.15
C SER A 457 -4.86 8.92 -14.08
N ASP A 458 -4.25 9.47 -13.03
CA ASP A 458 -3.77 10.85 -12.95
C ASP A 458 -2.25 10.77 -12.74
N ASP A 459 -1.68 11.45 -11.73
CA ASP A 459 -0.25 11.70 -11.64
C ASP A 459 0.57 10.49 -11.18
N GLY A 460 1.80 10.37 -11.69
CA GLY A 460 2.66 9.23 -11.38
C GLY A 460 3.39 9.34 -10.05
N ILE A 461 3.96 10.53 -9.79
CA ILE A 461 4.55 10.91 -8.50
C ILE A 461 4.14 12.36 -8.30
N ASN A 462 3.50 12.67 -7.18
CA ASN A 462 2.95 14.01 -6.90
C ASN A 462 3.50 14.55 -5.58
N ALA A 463 4.42 15.51 -5.66
CA ALA A 463 4.87 16.24 -4.48
C ALA A 463 3.96 17.45 -4.22
N ALA A 464 2.85 17.20 -3.50
CA ALA A 464 1.81 18.19 -3.21
C ALA A 464 1.20 18.03 -1.81
N SER A 465 0.33 18.98 -1.43
CA SER A 465 -0.62 18.86 -0.32
C SER A 465 -1.71 19.92 -0.47
N THR A 466 -2.87 19.67 0.15
CA THR A 466 -3.92 20.69 0.32
C THR A 466 -3.51 21.82 1.28
N THR A 467 -2.42 21.64 2.03
CA THR A 467 -1.90 22.63 2.98
C THR A 467 -0.61 23.26 2.48
N ALA A 468 -0.49 24.58 2.63
CA ALA A 468 0.68 25.33 2.15
C ALA A 468 1.98 24.87 2.83
N GLY A 469 2.81 24.13 2.08
CA GLY A 469 4.09 23.59 2.53
C GLY A 469 5.28 23.98 1.65
N ASN A 470 6.45 23.45 1.99
CA ASN A 470 7.58 23.40 1.05
C ASN A 470 7.52 22.04 0.37
N TYR A 471 7.06 22.00 -0.88
CA TYR A 471 6.96 20.73 -1.61
C TYR A 471 8.30 20.35 -2.23
N LEU A 472 8.65 19.07 -2.14
CA LEU A 472 9.94 18.58 -2.62
C LEU A 472 9.91 17.10 -2.97
N LEU A 473 10.30 16.78 -4.20
CA LEU A 473 10.72 15.43 -4.59
C LEU A 473 12.25 15.32 -4.56
N THR A 474 12.79 14.31 -3.89
CA THR A 474 14.23 13.98 -3.89
C THR A 474 14.45 12.53 -4.31
N ILE A 475 15.30 12.33 -5.34
CA ILE A 475 15.67 11.01 -5.86
C ILE A 475 17.18 10.83 -5.73
N ASN A 476 17.61 10.03 -4.76
CA ASN A 476 19.03 9.73 -4.53
C ASN A 476 19.49 8.46 -5.28
N GLY A 477 18.57 7.54 -5.59
CA GLY A 477 18.90 6.23 -6.16
C GLY A 477 17.70 5.51 -6.79
N GLY A 478 17.82 4.18 -6.91
CA GLY A 478 16.76 3.31 -7.44
C GLY A 478 16.63 3.27 -8.97
N THR A 479 15.68 2.46 -9.43
CA THR A 479 15.15 2.43 -10.80
C THR A 479 13.65 2.65 -10.69
N ILE A 480 13.18 3.77 -11.22
CA ILE A 480 11.81 4.26 -11.12
C ILE A 480 11.26 4.33 -12.54
N TYR A 481 10.16 3.64 -12.80
CA TYR A 481 9.37 3.74 -14.03
C TYR A 481 7.98 4.26 -13.71
N VAL A 482 7.54 5.22 -14.49
CA VAL A 482 6.22 5.85 -14.37
C VAL A 482 5.50 5.83 -15.70
N ASN A 483 4.24 5.42 -15.69
CA ASN A 483 3.33 5.44 -16.82
C ASN A 483 2.01 6.11 -16.41
N ALA A 484 1.92 7.44 -16.53
CA ALA A 484 0.83 8.27 -16.02
C ALA A 484 -0.06 8.78 -17.16
N GLU A 485 -1.38 8.76 -17.01
CA GLU A 485 -2.29 9.51 -17.90
C GLU A 485 -2.39 11.00 -17.50
N GLY A 486 -2.19 11.29 -16.21
CA GLY A 486 -1.88 12.60 -15.65
C GLY A 486 -0.45 13.05 -15.95
N ASP A 487 0.08 13.92 -15.11
CA ASP A 487 1.49 14.32 -15.15
C ASP A 487 2.40 13.16 -14.71
N GLY A 488 3.52 13.01 -15.43
CA GLY A 488 4.45 11.92 -15.14
C GLY A 488 5.07 12.06 -13.75
N VAL A 489 5.64 13.22 -13.46
CA VAL A 489 6.13 13.61 -12.14
C VAL A 489 5.71 15.05 -11.94
N ASP A 490 4.83 15.32 -10.98
CA ASP A 490 4.45 16.66 -10.53
C ASP A 490 5.17 17.02 -9.22
N SER A 491 5.42 18.30 -9.04
CA SER A 491 5.86 18.90 -7.78
C SER A 491 5.43 20.35 -7.71
N ASN A 492 4.61 20.69 -6.72
CA ASN A 492 4.26 22.08 -6.43
C ASN A 492 5.48 22.90 -5.88
N GLY A 493 6.70 22.34 -5.93
CA GLY A 493 7.95 22.96 -5.50
C GLY A 493 9.16 22.44 -6.27
N ASP A 494 10.23 22.06 -5.56
CA ASP A 494 11.49 21.63 -6.19
C ASP A 494 11.51 20.13 -6.52
N ILE A 495 12.38 19.75 -7.45
CA ILE A 495 12.77 18.35 -7.73
C ILE A 495 14.30 18.26 -7.68
N ASN A 496 14.84 17.36 -6.86
CA ASN A 496 16.28 17.13 -6.73
C ASN A 496 16.63 15.69 -7.14
N MET A 497 17.28 15.51 -8.30
CA MET A 497 17.75 14.21 -8.76
C MET A 497 19.28 14.11 -8.62
N ILE A 498 19.71 13.29 -7.67
CA ILE A 498 21.12 13.11 -7.29
C ILE A 498 21.68 11.79 -7.86
N GLY A 499 20.82 10.79 -8.07
CA GLY A 499 21.22 9.49 -8.61
C GLY A 499 20.05 8.71 -9.20
N GLY A 500 20.21 7.39 -9.28
CA GLY A 500 19.18 6.47 -9.78
C GLY A 500 18.93 6.53 -11.29
N THR A 501 17.84 5.90 -11.71
CA THR A 501 17.28 5.95 -13.06
C THR A 501 15.78 6.28 -12.97
N LEU A 502 15.34 7.34 -13.64
CA LEU A 502 13.94 7.74 -13.75
C LEU A 502 13.50 7.65 -15.22
N LEU A 503 12.51 6.81 -15.49
CA LEU A 503 11.91 6.57 -16.79
C LEU A 503 10.44 6.98 -16.73
N VAL A 504 10.00 7.89 -17.60
CA VAL A 504 8.65 8.44 -17.56
C VAL A 504 8.00 8.37 -18.93
N ASP A 505 6.94 7.57 -19.03
CA ASP A 505 5.96 7.59 -20.11
C ASP A 505 4.78 8.48 -19.65
N GLY A 506 4.96 9.78 -19.81
CA GLY A 506 3.97 10.80 -19.43
C GLY A 506 2.80 10.91 -20.40
N SER A 507 1.87 11.81 -20.09
CA SER A 507 0.62 11.94 -20.83
C SER A 507 0.80 12.22 -22.33
N THR A 508 -0.15 11.71 -23.10
CA THR A 508 -0.36 12.11 -24.50
C THR A 508 -1.21 13.39 -24.64
N ASN A 509 -1.85 13.83 -23.55
CA ASN A 509 -2.62 15.05 -23.49
C ASN A 509 -1.68 16.27 -23.49
N GLY A 510 -1.97 17.29 -24.30
CA GLY A 510 -1.19 18.55 -24.33
C GLY A 510 -1.45 19.50 -23.16
N GLY A 511 -2.40 19.17 -22.27
CA GLY A 511 -2.60 19.86 -20.99
C GLY A 511 -1.70 19.37 -19.86
N ASN A 512 -1.00 18.25 -20.06
CA ASN A 512 -0.21 17.55 -19.06
C ASN A 512 1.22 17.32 -19.60
N GLY A 513 2.21 17.20 -18.72
CA GLY A 513 3.63 16.97 -19.01
C GLY A 513 4.12 15.57 -18.66
N ALA A 514 5.32 15.23 -19.14
CA ALA A 514 6.08 14.11 -18.57
C ALA A 514 6.80 14.52 -17.27
N LEU A 515 6.99 15.81 -17.07
CA LEU A 515 7.43 16.46 -15.83
C LEU A 515 6.62 17.75 -15.72
N ASP A 516 5.96 17.98 -14.58
CA ASP A 516 5.54 19.32 -14.16
C ASP A 516 6.22 19.66 -12.84
N TYR A 517 6.52 20.95 -12.63
CA TYR A 517 7.08 21.45 -11.38
C TYR A 517 7.03 22.99 -11.30
N ASP A 518 6.66 23.52 -10.13
CA ASP A 518 6.50 24.96 -9.90
C ASP A 518 7.85 25.65 -9.53
N GLY A 519 8.81 24.90 -9.00
CA GLY A 519 10.12 25.36 -8.54
C GLY A 519 11.26 25.12 -9.52
N SER A 520 12.22 24.27 -9.14
CA SER A 520 13.39 23.92 -9.95
C SER A 520 13.68 22.42 -9.95
N PHE A 521 13.90 21.85 -11.12
CA PHE A 521 14.45 20.49 -11.29
C PHE A 521 15.98 20.57 -11.35
N ASN A 522 16.65 20.27 -10.24
CA ASN A 522 18.10 20.23 -10.14
C ASN A 522 18.61 18.80 -10.31
N GLN A 523 19.20 18.49 -11.47
CA GLN A 523 19.86 17.20 -11.70
C GLN A 523 21.38 17.31 -11.51
N THR A 524 21.91 16.48 -10.61
CA THR A 524 23.36 16.39 -10.33
C THR A 524 23.95 15.01 -10.64
N GLY A 525 23.10 14.00 -10.87
CA GLY A 525 23.48 12.67 -11.31
C GLY A 525 22.27 11.85 -11.79
N GLY A 526 22.48 10.54 -11.95
CA GLY A 526 21.44 9.60 -12.39
C GLY A 526 21.07 9.71 -13.86
N THR A 527 20.25 8.78 -14.36
CA THR A 527 19.74 8.79 -15.74
C THR A 527 18.26 9.15 -15.74
N LEU A 528 17.89 10.16 -16.51
CA LEU A 528 16.51 10.61 -16.73
C LEU A 528 16.15 10.39 -18.20
N VAL A 529 15.03 9.72 -18.46
CA VAL A 529 14.35 9.69 -19.75
C VAL A 529 12.87 9.97 -19.52
N ALA A 530 12.37 11.10 -20.01
CA ALA A 530 10.96 11.46 -19.91
C ALA A 530 10.40 11.73 -21.31
N ALA A 531 9.36 11.01 -21.70
CA ALA A 531 8.70 11.12 -23.00
C ALA A 531 7.22 11.43 -22.81
N GLY A 532 6.66 12.30 -23.65
CA GLY A 532 5.25 12.70 -23.54
C GLY A 532 4.83 13.72 -24.59
N SER A 533 3.73 14.41 -24.34
CA SER A 533 3.26 15.53 -25.16
C SER A 533 4.24 16.71 -25.18
N SER A 534 4.28 17.47 -26.27
CA SER A 534 5.07 18.71 -26.36
C SER A 534 4.33 19.95 -25.84
N GLY A 535 3.09 19.80 -25.36
CA GLY A 535 2.23 20.92 -24.94
C GLY A 535 2.70 21.61 -23.65
N MET A 536 2.97 20.79 -22.62
CA MET A 536 3.53 21.18 -21.32
C MET A 536 4.96 20.62 -21.14
N ALA A 537 5.71 20.47 -22.23
CA ALA A 537 7.04 19.87 -22.18
C ALA A 537 8.04 20.73 -21.37
N MET A 538 8.57 20.14 -20.30
CA MET A 538 9.60 20.74 -19.45
C MET A 538 10.93 20.01 -19.55
N ALA A 539 12.00 20.67 -19.12
CA ALA A 539 13.36 20.15 -19.07
C ALA A 539 13.87 20.16 -17.62
N THR A 540 15.12 19.76 -17.39
CA THR A 540 15.79 20.12 -16.13
C THR A 540 16.06 21.63 -16.07
N SER A 541 16.42 22.16 -14.90
CA SER A 541 16.75 23.59 -14.72
C SER A 541 18.24 23.88 -14.96
N GLU A 542 18.57 25.10 -15.40
CA GLU A 542 19.95 25.58 -15.68
C GLU A 542 20.89 25.56 -14.45
N THR A 543 20.33 25.37 -13.25
CA THR A 543 21.04 25.13 -11.98
C THR A 543 21.58 23.70 -11.84
N SER A 544 21.16 22.78 -12.72
CA SER A 544 21.67 21.41 -12.82
C SER A 544 23.15 21.37 -13.20
N THR A 545 23.87 20.32 -12.78
CA THR A 545 25.27 20.10 -13.15
C THR A 545 25.44 19.03 -14.24
N GLN A 546 24.40 18.26 -14.52
CA GLN A 546 24.36 17.28 -15.61
C GLN A 546 23.67 17.88 -16.85
N GLY A 547 24.17 17.53 -18.04
CA GLY A 547 23.63 18.03 -19.31
C GLY A 547 22.41 17.24 -19.79
N ALA A 548 21.38 17.93 -20.26
CA ALA A 548 20.14 17.36 -20.75
C ALA A 548 19.84 17.78 -22.21
N LEU A 549 19.42 16.81 -23.01
CA LEU A 549 18.85 17.00 -24.35
C LEU A 549 17.33 17.08 -24.24
N SER A 550 16.73 18.15 -24.75
CA SER A 550 15.28 18.33 -24.84
C SER A 550 14.89 18.35 -26.32
N LEU A 551 14.35 17.24 -26.82
CA LEU A 551 14.10 17.02 -28.24
C LEU A 551 12.60 17.08 -28.56
N TYR A 552 12.24 17.91 -29.54
CA TYR A 552 10.88 18.12 -30.03
C TYR A 552 10.68 17.54 -31.43
N PHE A 553 9.53 16.92 -31.67
CA PHE A 553 9.12 16.43 -32.99
C PHE A 553 8.00 17.31 -33.57
N ASP A 554 8.03 17.60 -34.87
CA ASP A 554 6.98 18.38 -35.55
C ASP A 554 5.64 17.62 -35.60
N SER A 555 5.69 16.30 -35.39
CA SER A 555 4.53 15.43 -35.29
C SER A 555 4.70 14.34 -34.23
N SER A 556 3.59 13.90 -33.64
CA SER A 556 3.58 12.81 -32.65
C SER A 556 4.15 11.51 -33.24
N GLN A 557 5.16 10.98 -32.55
CA GLN A 557 5.75 9.67 -32.78
C GLN A 557 4.86 8.61 -32.16
N ALA A 558 4.67 7.48 -32.86
CA ALA A 558 3.85 6.38 -32.34
C ALA A 558 4.50 5.73 -31.11
N GLY A 559 3.69 5.33 -30.13
CA GLY A 559 4.18 4.56 -28.99
C GLY A 559 4.85 3.26 -29.43
N ASN A 560 5.84 2.82 -28.66
CA ASN A 560 6.81 1.77 -29.00
C ASN A 560 7.78 2.13 -30.15
N THR A 561 7.83 3.39 -30.60
CA THR A 561 8.95 3.86 -31.45
C THR A 561 10.19 4.02 -30.57
N LEU A 562 11.23 3.27 -30.88
CA LEU A 562 12.49 3.30 -30.14
C LEU A 562 13.23 4.63 -30.39
N PHE A 563 13.74 5.27 -29.35
CA PHE A 563 14.64 6.40 -29.39
C PHE A 563 16.05 5.97 -28.95
N ASN A 564 17.09 6.44 -29.64
CA ASN A 564 18.48 6.11 -29.31
C ASN A 564 19.39 7.34 -29.34
N ILE A 565 20.30 7.40 -28.36
CA ILE A 565 21.48 8.26 -28.37
C ILE A 565 22.72 7.37 -28.38
N SER A 566 23.55 7.52 -29.41
CA SER A 566 24.83 6.84 -29.54
C SER A 566 26.01 7.83 -29.54
N ASP A 567 27.19 7.37 -29.11
CA ASP A 567 28.41 8.15 -29.22
C ASP A 567 28.93 8.26 -30.68
N SER A 568 29.97 9.06 -30.90
CA SER A 568 30.63 9.23 -32.20
C SER A 568 31.28 7.96 -32.80
N THR A 569 31.35 6.87 -32.04
CA THR A 569 31.84 5.56 -32.50
C THR A 569 30.72 4.53 -32.73
N GLY A 570 29.47 4.90 -32.42
CA GLY A 570 28.29 4.05 -32.57
C GLY A 570 27.95 3.20 -31.35
N ASN A 571 28.54 3.48 -30.17
CA ASN A 571 28.10 2.81 -28.94
C ASN A 571 26.81 3.49 -28.45
N SER A 572 25.74 2.70 -28.28
CA SER A 572 24.50 3.16 -27.66
C SER A 572 24.72 3.54 -26.20
N LEU A 573 24.35 4.77 -25.84
CA LEU A 573 24.40 5.30 -24.48
C LEU A 573 23.01 5.21 -23.82
N ILE A 574 21.97 5.66 -24.52
CA ILE A 574 20.57 5.54 -24.12
C ILE A 574 19.80 4.93 -25.29
N SER A 575 18.97 3.92 -24.99
CA SER A 575 18.12 3.23 -25.96
C SER A 575 16.79 2.97 -25.27
N TYR A 576 15.80 3.82 -25.50
CA TYR A 576 14.54 3.86 -24.77
C TYR A 576 13.34 3.77 -25.70
N GLN A 577 12.37 2.94 -25.36
CA GLN A 577 11.15 2.71 -26.13
C GLN A 577 9.94 3.13 -25.29
N PRO A 578 9.46 4.38 -25.43
CA PRO A 578 8.27 4.84 -24.71
C PRO A 578 7.07 3.96 -25.02
N MET A 579 6.28 3.59 -24.01
CA MET A 579 5.05 2.81 -24.21
C MET A 579 3.98 3.63 -24.94
N LYS A 580 3.90 4.93 -24.60
CA LYS A 580 2.95 5.92 -25.12
C LYS A 580 3.46 6.64 -26.36
N ALA A 581 2.53 7.22 -27.13
CA ALA A 581 2.87 8.15 -28.20
C ALA A 581 3.46 9.44 -27.61
N TYR A 582 4.47 10.02 -28.26
CA TYR A 582 5.21 11.15 -27.71
C TYR A 582 5.51 12.19 -28.80
N GLN A 583 5.63 13.46 -28.41
CA GLN A 583 6.06 14.55 -29.28
C GLN A 583 7.26 15.31 -28.68
N HIS A 584 7.59 15.04 -27.43
CA HIS A 584 8.78 15.50 -26.73
C HIS A 584 9.49 14.32 -26.09
N ILE A 585 10.82 14.40 -26.02
CA ILE A 585 11.64 13.53 -25.17
C ILE A 585 12.78 14.32 -24.53
N LEU A 586 12.86 14.26 -23.20
CA LEU A 586 13.96 14.77 -22.39
C LEU A 586 14.88 13.60 -22.02
N VAL A 587 16.19 13.74 -22.26
CA VAL A 587 17.18 12.74 -21.86
C VAL A 587 18.39 13.40 -21.21
N SER A 588 18.79 12.87 -20.05
CA SER A 588 19.97 13.29 -19.29
C SER A 588 20.62 12.06 -18.65
N SER A 589 21.93 11.95 -18.71
CA SER A 589 22.67 10.81 -18.15
C SER A 589 24.13 11.21 -17.89
N PRO A 590 24.88 10.57 -16.97
CA PRO A 590 26.28 10.90 -16.72
C PRO A 590 27.19 10.72 -17.95
N ASP A 591 26.77 9.89 -18.92
CA ASP A 591 27.47 9.68 -20.20
C ASP A 591 27.18 10.80 -21.24
N LEU A 592 26.21 11.68 -20.96
CA LEU A 592 25.85 12.85 -21.77
C LEU A 592 26.54 14.11 -21.22
N THR A 593 27.78 14.30 -21.64
CA THR A 593 28.66 15.40 -21.22
C THR A 593 28.46 16.68 -22.03
N ILE A 594 28.50 17.83 -21.38
CA ILE A 594 28.45 19.15 -22.04
C ILE A 594 29.69 19.33 -22.94
N GLY A 595 29.47 19.73 -24.19
CA GLY A 595 30.46 19.74 -25.28
C GLY A 595 30.67 18.38 -25.96
N GLY A 596 29.97 17.33 -25.51
CA GLY A 596 29.95 16.01 -26.15
C GLY A 596 29.15 16.01 -27.45
N LYS A 597 29.52 15.12 -28.39
CA LYS A 597 28.85 14.95 -29.68
C LYS A 597 28.24 13.56 -29.80
N TYR A 598 26.99 13.53 -30.25
CA TYR A 598 26.14 12.34 -30.21
C TYR A 598 25.34 12.18 -31.50
N GLN A 599 24.99 10.93 -31.80
CA GLN A 599 24.08 10.56 -32.90
C GLN A 599 22.71 10.22 -32.31
N LEU A 600 21.67 10.89 -32.78
CA LEU A 600 20.28 10.63 -32.41
C LEU A 600 19.64 9.74 -33.46
N SER A 601 18.86 8.74 -33.06
CA SER A 601 18.11 7.89 -33.99
C SER A 601 16.72 7.58 -33.46
N THR A 602 15.76 7.41 -34.35
CA THR A 602 14.38 6.99 -34.02
C THR A 602 13.94 5.80 -34.84
N GLY A 603 13.05 4.99 -34.27
CA GLY A 603 12.75 3.66 -34.79
C GLY A 603 13.96 2.73 -34.70
N GLY A 604 14.11 1.84 -35.68
CA GLY A 604 15.15 0.81 -35.65
C GLY A 604 14.82 -0.33 -34.67
N LYS A 605 15.85 -0.98 -34.16
CA LYS A 605 15.78 -2.08 -33.18
C LYS A 605 17.01 -2.10 -32.30
N ASP A 606 16.81 -2.42 -31.02
CA ASP A 606 17.87 -2.85 -30.12
C ASP A 606 17.80 -4.38 -29.89
N THR A 607 18.93 -4.96 -29.53
CA THR A 607 19.11 -6.40 -29.22
C THR A 607 19.34 -6.66 -27.73
N GLY A 608 19.36 -5.61 -26.90
CA GLY A 608 19.53 -5.69 -25.46
C GLY A 608 18.32 -6.22 -24.71
N THR A 609 18.47 -6.33 -23.39
CA THR A 609 17.36 -6.63 -22.48
C THR A 609 16.54 -5.36 -22.28
N ASN A 610 15.27 -5.40 -22.69
CA ASN A 610 14.28 -4.36 -22.36
C ASN A 610 13.84 -4.53 -20.90
N ASN A 611 13.99 -3.48 -20.10
CA ASN A 611 13.32 -3.31 -18.82
C ASN A 611 12.56 -1.99 -18.86
N GLN A 612 11.22 -2.04 -18.87
CA GLN A 612 10.34 -0.86 -18.89
C GLN A 612 10.74 0.16 -19.97
N GLY A 613 10.92 -0.30 -21.20
CA GLY A 613 11.31 0.53 -22.34
C GLY A 613 12.82 0.76 -22.48
N LEU A 614 13.61 0.72 -21.39
CA LEU A 614 15.06 0.91 -21.43
C LEU A 614 15.78 -0.38 -21.84
N TYR A 615 16.54 -0.33 -22.93
CA TYR A 615 17.36 -1.43 -23.43
C TYR A 615 18.79 -1.36 -22.90
N THR A 616 19.26 -2.46 -22.32
CA THR A 616 20.62 -2.56 -21.74
C THR A 616 21.40 -3.76 -22.29
N GLY A 617 22.74 -3.62 -22.36
CA GLY A 617 23.65 -4.68 -22.83
C GLY A 617 23.53 -5.06 -24.32
N GLY A 618 22.80 -4.25 -25.10
CA GLY A 618 22.46 -4.51 -26.48
C GLY A 618 23.33 -3.81 -27.51
N GLN A 619 22.85 -3.84 -28.75
CA GLN A 619 23.35 -3.08 -29.89
C GLN A 619 22.13 -2.53 -30.64
N TYR A 620 22.09 -1.20 -30.78
CA TYR A 620 21.12 -0.49 -31.59
C TYR A 620 21.39 -0.69 -33.09
N SER A 621 20.33 -0.67 -33.88
CA SER A 621 20.36 -0.72 -35.34
C SER A 621 19.21 0.08 -35.93
N GLY A 622 19.53 1.19 -36.60
CA GLY A 622 18.59 2.11 -37.23
C GLY A 622 19.32 3.16 -38.05
N ASP A 623 18.57 4.01 -38.73
CA ASP A 623 19.13 5.14 -39.48
C ASP A 623 19.35 6.33 -38.54
N ASN A 624 20.50 7.00 -38.67
CA ASN A 624 20.79 8.22 -37.91
C ASN A 624 19.85 9.35 -38.34
N LEU A 625 19.15 9.94 -37.38
CA LEU A 625 18.27 11.11 -37.58
C LEU A 625 19.12 12.39 -37.67
N LEU A 626 20.05 12.57 -36.72
CA LEU A 626 20.74 13.84 -36.49
C LEU A 626 22.03 13.67 -35.68
N GLU A 627 23.11 14.34 -36.08
CA GLU A 627 24.28 14.57 -35.21
C GLU A 627 24.09 15.85 -34.37
N ILE A 628 24.27 15.76 -33.06
CA ILE A 628 24.15 16.90 -32.12
C ILE A 628 25.45 17.18 -31.36
N GLU A 629 25.54 18.37 -30.78
CA GLU A 629 26.50 18.72 -29.73
C GLU A 629 25.72 19.26 -28.52
N LEU A 630 25.97 18.72 -27.32
CA LEU A 630 25.28 19.12 -26.09
C LEU A 630 25.92 20.41 -25.56
N SER A 631 25.55 21.57 -26.11
CA SER A 631 26.32 22.83 -25.97
C SER A 631 26.23 23.50 -24.59
N THR A 632 25.20 23.19 -23.82
CA THR A 632 24.75 23.88 -22.61
C THR A 632 24.18 22.88 -21.60
N VAL A 633 23.86 23.31 -20.38
CA VAL A 633 23.19 22.43 -19.37
C VAL A 633 21.88 21.89 -19.95
N ILE A 634 21.09 22.74 -20.61
CA ILE A 634 19.93 22.32 -21.41
C ILE A 634 20.22 22.58 -22.88
N THR A 635 20.07 21.58 -23.74
CA THR A 635 20.13 21.73 -25.21
C THR A 635 18.77 21.40 -25.79
N SER A 636 17.98 22.42 -26.13
CA SER A 636 16.62 22.28 -26.68
C SER A 636 16.61 22.42 -28.20
N ILE A 637 16.19 21.37 -28.91
CA ILE A 637 16.20 21.30 -30.38
C ILE A 637 14.97 20.58 -30.95
N SER A 638 14.68 20.82 -32.22
CA SER A 638 13.73 20.02 -33.01
C SER A 638 14.42 18.80 -33.63
N GLU A 639 13.63 17.89 -34.22
CA GLU A 639 14.11 16.73 -34.99
C GLU A 639 14.98 17.10 -36.21
N THR A 640 15.00 18.37 -36.64
CA THR A 640 15.89 18.89 -37.69
C THR A 640 17.20 19.49 -37.15
N GLY A 641 17.35 19.57 -35.82
CA GLY A 641 18.50 20.18 -35.15
C GLY A 641 18.43 21.71 -35.04
N GLU A 642 17.30 22.32 -35.40
CA GLU A 642 17.08 23.75 -35.15
C GLU A 642 16.83 23.99 -33.65
N ALA A 643 17.42 25.05 -33.10
CA ALA A 643 17.25 25.40 -31.69
C ALA A 643 15.81 25.82 -31.39
N VAL A 644 15.17 25.15 -30.43
CA VAL A 644 13.80 25.47 -30.01
C VAL A 644 13.86 26.51 -28.90
N SER A 645 13.55 27.75 -29.25
CA SER A 645 13.43 28.87 -28.30
C SER A 645 11.96 29.26 -28.12
N GLY A 646 11.32 28.76 -27.06
CA GLY A 646 9.94 29.09 -26.73
C GLY A 646 9.55 28.63 -25.34
N ASN A 647 8.96 29.56 -24.56
CA ASN A 647 8.24 29.44 -23.29
C ASN A 647 8.00 27.99 -22.81
N GLN A 648 8.41 27.56 -21.62
CA GLN A 648 8.27 28.27 -20.34
C GLN A 648 6.89 28.93 -20.19
N MET A 649 5.84 28.11 -20.25
CA MET A 649 4.48 28.49 -19.84
C MET A 649 4.28 28.43 -18.31
N GLY A 650 5.27 27.95 -17.55
CA GLY A 650 5.44 28.18 -16.10
C GLY A 650 5.90 29.61 -15.78
N GLY A 651 5.28 30.63 -16.38
CA GLY A 651 5.53 32.04 -16.06
C GLY A 651 4.60 32.51 -14.93
N PRO A 652 5.10 33.15 -13.85
CA PRO A 652 4.30 33.42 -12.66
C PRO A 652 3.17 34.42 -12.92
N GLY A 653 1.98 33.90 -13.21
CA GLY A 653 0.85 34.71 -13.70
C GLY A 653 -0.43 33.93 -13.96
N GLY A 654 -0.65 32.83 -13.25
CA GLY A 654 -1.75 31.90 -13.54
C GLY A 654 -2.27 31.12 -12.33
N GLY A 655 -2.20 31.69 -11.12
CA GLY A 655 -2.77 31.08 -9.91
C GLY A 655 -4.30 30.99 -9.93
N GLY A 656 -4.84 30.09 -10.74
CA GLY A 656 -5.93 29.24 -10.28
C GLY A 656 -5.31 28.17 -9.37
N PRO A 657 -5.98 27.76 -8.28
CA PRO A 657 -5.53 26.58 -7.56
C PRO A 657 -5.50 25.39 -8.53
N GLY A 658 -4.47 24.55 -8.45
CA GLY A 658 -4.58 23.17 -8.91
C GLY A 658 -5.88 22.60 -8.36
N SER A 659 -6.68 21.95 -9.21
CA SER A 659 -8.06 21.64 -8.85
C SER A 659 -8.11 20.52 -7.82
N PHE A 660 -8.11 20.90 -6.54
CA PHE A 660 -8.42 20.00 -5.44
C PHE A 660 -9.67 19.18 -5.78
N LYS A 661 -9.52 17.85 -5.71
CA LYS A 661 -10.60 16.89 -5.79
C LYS A 661 -10.40 15.79 -4.75
#